data_AF-A0A552H9H6-F1
#
_entry.id   AF-A0A552H9H6-F1
#
_cell.length_a   1.000
_cell.length_b   1.000
_cell.length_c   1.000
_cell.angle_alpha   90.00
_cell.angle_beta   90.00
_cell.angle_gamma   90.00
#
_symmetry.space_group_name_H-M   'P 1'
#
loop_
_entity.id
_entity.type
_entity.pdbx_description
1 polymer ?
#
loop_
_entity_poly.entity_id
_entity_poly.type
_entity_poly.pdbx_seq_one_letter_code
_entity_poly.pdbx_strand_id
1 'polypeptide(L)'
;MASKSYSMVQNSPTGTTGTGLDQTVERIGRDPGLAGANLGTDITGGMTAANGLNQLILEAKQATGVASNGIFTVSDVTAINAWIRANRLAEFTALHGDDDGTTETGFHLVQNDGATQQYRNQNLVDTVFDGIYHIGFLIQNGTFLNEDGNANATVAQVADWLTQFYTDRATTNTGLDRITELIIADQGLAQNIPWQEIAGGADAANGLNDLLKTAITTYNLAADGSISESDIAQINNWIRSDATRYNTFVVLHGDDDGTTETGFHLVQNDGAQTTYFAKNLVNTVADGIYHIGFQIQNGRFLNEDGAANATVKDVADWVTYFYVDQSTTGTGLDKIVDTIKIDTGLAKWTNAGDINAGAAAADGLNHLLVDGITATGIAADGWITSDDIRTLNQWVRTNHYDEFILLHGDDEGNEETGYHLVQNDGATTQYFGKNLVNTVADGLYHIGFNIQDNRLLNEDGDANARLNDVSSWLNYFYLQKTIIYGNDSSDTITGTNLAEHLMGYGGNDILNGGGGNDLIDGDWGSDTLSGGVGNDLLYGGADNDQLDGGEDSDTYYVSGNLAGGWSSFQGYDIYTDTGTSGVDKIVALGTGDVDLGIRSFSANSGIETIDGTGVTGKVTIVGDWSDNTLDFSNTAFVGDNIEINGYWGNDNITGNAANNVIIGGGGEDKLNGGNGSDQYVYTGYQSNEWNTFEGYDTITDTGTTGTDTIVAKGTANVDIGLKSFGVNSGIETIDGTGVAGKVTIVGDWSDNTLDFSNTAFVGDNIQIHGYWGNDTITGNAANNVIIGGGGEDILNGGGGEDTLIGGLGSDQLTGGEGRDCFIFNTVDEIGQGANQDNILDFNTDLDTIDISGIDANSLNDGNQSFTFIGASDFSGQAGQLRFDGGLLCGDTNGDAVSDFQLAIAGVYSLPVTNIVL
;
A
#
# COMPACT_ATOMS: atom_id res chain seq x y z
N MET A 1 -15.68 -6.22 -12.50
CA MET A 1 -17.11 -6.04 -12.06
C MET A 1 -17.28 -4.54 -11.81
N ALA A 2 -18.41 -4.02 -11.32
CA ALA A 2 -18.38 -2.63 -10.81
C ALA A 2 -17.50 -2.59 -9.55
N SER A 3 -16.75 -1.50 -9.35
CA SER A 3 -16.03 -1.24 -8.09
C SER A 3 -17.01 -1.24 -6.92
N LYS A 4 -16.53 -1.61 -5.73
CA LYS A 4 -17.36 -1.68 -4.52
C LYS A 4 -16.86 -0.70 -3.48
N SER A 5 -17.77 0.12 -2.95
CA SER A 5 -17.44 1.15 -1.97
C SER A 5 -18.10 0.86 -0.62
N TYR A 6 -17.37 1.12 0.45
CA TYR A 6 -17.79 0.81 1.82
C TYR A 6 -17.46 1.99 2.73
N SER A 7 -18.41 2.40 3.59
CA SER A 7 -18.13 3.41 4.61
C SER A 7 -19.01 3.24 5.84
N MET A 8 -18.53 3.72 6.98
CA MET A 8 -19.26 3.68 8.24
C MET A 8 -20.38 4.73 8.27
N VAL A 9 -21.52 4.40 8.90
CA VAL A 9 -22.56 5.38 9.22
C VAL A 9 -22.04 6.39 10.25
N GLN A 10 -21.84 7.64 9.82
CA GLN A 10 -21.33 8.74 10.67
C GLN A 10 -22.42 9.46 11.47
N ASN A 11 -23.65 9.52 10.93
CA ASN A 11 -24.81 10.13 11.57
C ASN A 11 -26.00 9.19 11.41
N SER A 12 -26.49 8.63 12.50
CA SER A 12 -27.66 7.74 12.50
C SER A 12 -28.93 8.55 12.81
N PRO A 13 -29.81 8.84 11.83
CA PRO A 13 -31.11 9.43 12.10
C PRO A 13 -31.90 8.53 13.05
N THR A 14 -32.64 9.11 13.99
CA THR A 14 -33.58 8.34 14.81
C THR A 14 -35.00 8.48 14.27
N GLY A 15 -35.81 7.47 14.51
CA GLY A 15 -37.25 7.58 14.28
C GLY A 15 -37.86 8.67 15.14
N THR A 16 -38.80 9.43 14.58
CA THR A 16 -39.42 10.59 15.26
C THR A 16 -40.94 10.49 15.36
N THR A 17 -41.52 9.33 15.08
CA THR A 17 -42.98 9.14 15.11
C THR A 17 -43.51 9.03 16.53
N GLY A 18 -42.68 8.63 17.50
CA GLY A 18 -43.10 8.29 18.86
C GLY A 18 -43.95 7.01 18.90
N THR A 19 -43.83 6.17 17.86
CA THR A 19 -44.51 4.87 17.73
C THR A 19 -43.45 3.79 17.52
N GLY A 20 -43.85 2.51 17.56
CA GLY A 20 -42.91 1.43 17.27
C GLY A 20 -42.30 1.48 15.87
N LEU A 21 -42.90 2.24 14.94
CA LEU A 21 -42.34 2.36 13.59
C LEU A 21 -40.92 2.95 13.62
N ASP A 22 -40.56 3.66 14.68
CA ASP A 22 -39.21 4.18 14.89
C ASP A 22 -38.14 3.05 14.91
N GLN A 23 -38.53 1.83 15.29
CA GLN A 23 -37.67 0.64 15.24
C GLN A 23 -37.23 0.27 13.82
N THR A 24 -38.01 0.62 12.80
CA THR A 24 -37.62 0.34 11.40
C THR A 24 -36.37 1.12 11.02
N VAL A 25 -36.28 2.39 11.46
CA VAL A 25 -35.13 3.27 11.23
C VAL A 25 -33.92 2.75 11.98
N GLU A 26 -34.09 2.39 13.25
CA GLU A 26 -33.02 1.86 14.10
C GLU A 26 -32.47 0.55 13.57
N ARG A 27 -33.34 -0.35 13.06
CA ARG A 27 -32.94 -1.64 12.52
C ARG A 27 -32.19 -1.54 11.21
N ILE A 28 -32.49 -0.56 10.36
CA ILE A 28 -31.71 -0.29 9.15
C ILE A 28 -30.29 0.14 9.54
N GLY A 29 -30.15 1.12 10.44
CA GLY A 29 -28.83 1.62 10.86
C GLY A 29 -27.98 0.62 11.64
N ARG A 30 -28.60 -0.38 12.27
CA ARG A 30 -27.94 -1.44 13.04
C ARG A 30 -27.83 -2.77 12.30
N ASP A 31 -28.24 -2.85 11.03
CA ASP A 31 -28.10 -4.09 10.29
C ASP A 31 -26.63 -4.34 9.95
N PRO A 32 -26.02 -5.41 10.48
CA PRO A 32 -24.60 -5.64 10.29
C PRO A 32 -24.27 -6.06 8.84
N GLY A 33 -25.25 -6.61 8.11
CA GLY A 33 -25.13 -6.91 6.69
C GLY A 33 -25.10 -5.67 5.82
N LEU A 34 -26.01 -4.70 6.05
CA LEU A 34 -25.96 -3.42 5.34
C LEU A 34 -24.65 -2.68 5.60
N ALA A 35 -24.19 -2.65 6.86
CA ALA A 35 -22.94 -1.99 7.23
C ALA A 35 -21.71 -2.59 6.51
N GLY A 36 -21.70 -3.90 6.27
CA GLY A 36 -20.62 -4.59 5.60
C GLY A 36 -20.71 -4.61 4.07
N ALA A 37 -21.81 -4.13 3.49
CA ALA A 37 -22.10 -4.19 2.06
C ALA A 37 -22.27 -2.82 1.37
N ASN A 38 -22.46 -1.73 2.13
CA ASN A 38 -22.83 -0.42 1.57
C ASN A 38 -21.99 0.76 2.09
N LEU A 39 -22.23 1.90 1.46
CA LEU A 39 -21.84 3.20 1.98
C LEU A 39 -22.73 3.62 3.15
N GLY A 40 -22.11 4.18 4.19
CA GLY A 40 -22.82 4.74 5.34
C GLY A 40 -23.75 5.90 4.95
N THR A 41 -23.49 6.60 3.84
CA THR A 41 -24.38 7.62 3.28
C THR A 41 -25.68 7.03 2.77
N ASP A 42 -25.64 5.86 2.13
CA ASP A 42 -26.81 5.21 1.55
C ASP A 42 -27.68 4.63 2.68
N ILE A 43 -27.04 4.02 3.68
CA ILE A 43 -27.72 3.60 4.91
C ILE A 43 -28.39 4.80 5.60
N THR A 44 -27.70 5.93 5.74
CA THR A 44 -28.26 7.17 6.31
C THR A 44 -29.43 7.70 5.47
N GLY A 45 -29.33 7.62 4.14
CA GLY A 45 -30.38 7.97 3.19
C GLY A 45 -31.62 7.09 3.35
N GLY A 46 -31.44 5.78 3.38
CA GLY A 46 -32.51 4.79 3.61
C GLY A 46 -33.18 4.95 4.97
N MET A 47 -32.41 5.22 6.04
CA MET A 47 -32.94 5.56 7.37
C MET A 47 -33.80 6.84 7.34
N THR A 48 -33.34 7.87 6.64
CA THR A 48 -34.07 9.14 6.49
C THR A 48 -35.37 8.94 5.71
N ALA A 49 -35.31 8.17 4.63
CA ALA A 49 -36.47 7.79 3.83
C ALA A 49 -37.49 6.99 4.64
N ALA A 50 -37.05 5.95 5.35
CA ALA A 50 -37.88 5.14 6.24
C ALA A 50 -38.58 5.99 7.31
N ASN A 51 -37.86 6.91 7.96
CA ASN A 51 -38.47 7.84 8.93
C ASN A 51 -39.54 8.72 8.28
N GLY A 52 -39.26 9.27 7.09
CA GLY A 52 -40.23 10.06 6.33
C GLY A 52 -41.50 9.27 5.99
N LEU A 53 -41.34 8.02 5.53
CA LEU A 53 -42.45 7.12 5.21
C LEU A 53 -43.28 6.80 6.45
N ASN A 54 -42.62 6.51 7.59
CA ASN A 54 -43.28 6.27 8.87
C ASN A 54 -44.13 7.48 9.31
N GLN A 55 -43.63 8.70 9.13
CA GLN A 55 -44.40 9.93 9.43
C GLN A 55 -45.65 10.06 8.57
N LEU A 56 -45.56 9.75 7.27
CA LEU A 56 -46.72 9.78 6.37
C LEU A 56 -47.76 8.71 6.70
N ILE A 57 -47.33 7.51 7.11
CA ILE A 57 -48.21 6.45 7.60
C ILE A 57 -48.94 6.89 8.87
N LEU A 58 -48.21 7.49 9.82
CA LEU A 58 -48.79 8.02 11.06
C LEU A 58 -49.79 9.15 10.78
N GLU A 59 -49.46 10.09 9.90
CA GLU A 59 -50.36 11.18 9.49
C GLU A 59 -51.66 10.61 8.89
N ALA A 60 -51.54 9.65 7.97
CA ALA A 60 -52.67 9.00 7.32
C ALA A 60 -53.58 8.24 8.32
N LYS A 61 -52.99 7.51 9.26
CA LYS A 61 -53.71 6.84 10.35
C LYS A 61 -54.49 7.87 11.20
N GLN A 62 -53.85 8.96 11.59
CA GLN A 62 -54.48 10.02 12.39
C GLN A 62 -55.64 10.68 11.65
N ALA A 63 -55.46 10.97 10.35
CA ALA A 63 -56.48 11.61 9.52
C ALA A 63 -57.70 10.72 9.26
N THR A 64 -57.50 9.41 9.14
CA THR A 64 -58.57 8.44 8.90
C THR A 64 -59.23 7.94 10.19
N GLY A 65 -58.54 8.03 11.34
CA GLY A 65 -59.03 7.58 12.65
C GLY A 65 -59.08 6.06 12.82
N VAL A 66 -58.37 5.33 11.96
CA VAL A 66 -58.34 3.85 11.95
C VAL A 66 -57.32 3.28 12.95
N ALA A 67 -57.41 1.96 13.21
CA ALA A 67 -56.46 1.23 14.08
C ALA A 67 -56.23 1.89 15.46
N SER A 68 -57.29 2.43 16.08
CA SER A 68 -57.21 3.11 17.38
C SER A 68 -56.87 2.19 18.56
N ASN A 69 -57.06 0.88 18.37
CA ASN A 69 -56.66 -0.19 19.29
C ASN A 69 -55.23 -0.71 19.03
N GLY A 70 -54.48 -0.11 18.09
CA GLY A 70 -53.13 -0.55 17.72
C GLY A 70 -53.09 -1.80 16.83
N ILE A 71 -54.25 -2.32 16.40
CA ILE A 71 -54.35 -3.47 15.48
C ILE A 71 -54.83 -2.97 14.13
N PHE A 72 -54.09 -3.29 13.08
CA PHE A 72 -54.41 -2.92 11.71
C PHE A 72 -55.12 -4.08 11.01
N THR A 73 -56.26 -3.78 10.41
CA THR A 73 -56.99 -4.70 9.54
C THR A 73 -56.78 -4.34 8.07
N VAL A 74 -57.15 -5.25 7.16
CA VAL A 74 -57.18 -4.97 5.71
C VAL A 74 -57.97 -3.70 5.38
N SER A 75 -59.05 -3.44 6.12
CA SER A 75 -59.86 -2.22 5.93
C SER A 75 -59.12 -0.96 6.38
N ASP A 76 -58.37 -1.03 7.48
CA ASP A 76 -57.60 0.10 8.00
C ASP A 76 -56.46 0.46 7.05
N VAL A 77 -55.71 -0.55 6.58
CA VAL A 77 -54.63 -0.37 5.58
C VAL A 77 -55.18 0.19 4.27
N THR A 78 -56.33 -0.28 3.79
CA THR A 78 -56.97 0.26 2.58
C THR A 78 -57.37 1.73 2.76
N ALA A 79 -57.83 2.14 3.95
CA ALA A 79 -58.17 3.52 4.26
C ALA A 79 -56.92 4.43 4.30
N ILE A 80 -55.83 3.95 4.91
CA ILE A 80 -54.53 4.61 4.94
C ILE A 80 -53.99 4.80 3.51
N ASN A 81 -53.96 3.73 2.70
CA ASN A 81 -53.56 3.79 1.28
C ASN A 81 -54.36 4.83 0.50
N ALA A 82 -55.70 4.79 0.58
CA ALA A 82 -56.56 5.73 -0.11
C ALA A 82 -56.28 7.19 0.29
N TRP A 83 -55.99 7.42 1.57
CA TRP A 83 -55.64 8.76 2.06
C TRP A 83 -54.27 9.22 1.55
N ILE A 84 -53.23 8.38 1.63
CA ILE A 84 -51.88 8.70 1.12
C ILE A 84 -51.95 9.03 -0.36
N ARG A 85 -52.60 8.19 -1.16
CA ARG A 85 -52.76 8.39 -2.62
C ARG A 85 -53.47 9.69 -2.97
N ALA A 86 -54.43 10.12 -2.15
CA ALA A 86 -55.20 11.34 -2.39
C ALA A 86 -54.50 12.63 -1.93
N ASN A 87 -53.60 12.55 -0.94
CA ASN A 87 -53.09 13.74 -0.24
C ASN A 87 -51.56 13.88 -0.20
N ARG A 88 -50.81 12.79 -0.36
CA ARG A 88 -49.35 12.72 -0.12
C ARG A 88 -48.59 11.85 -1.14
N LEU A 89 -49.23 11.42 -2.23
CA LEU A 89 -48.62 10.47 -3.18
C LEU A 89 -47.25 10.91 -3.69
N ALA A 90 -47.08 12.18 -4.07
CA ALA A 90 -45.82 12.68 -4.61
C ALA A 90 -44.67 12.66 -3.57
N GLU A 91 -44.96 13.07 -2.33
CA GLU A 91 -43.99 13.01 -1.22
C GLU A 91 -43.64 11.57 -0.88
N PHE A 92 -44.65 10.69 -0.87
CA PHE A 92 -44.51 9.28 -0.55
C PHE A 92 -43.65 8.55 -1.60
N THR A 93 -43.93 8.72 -2.89
CA THR A 93 -43.12 8.13 -3.97
C THR A 93 -41.68 8.64 -3.96
N ALA A 94 -41.45 9.93 -3.68
CA ALA A 94 -40.09 10.48 -3.59
C ALA A 94 -39.27 9.92 -2.42
N LEU A 95 -39.93 9.61 -1.29
CA LEU A 95 -39.27 8.97 -0.15
C LEU A 95 -39.08 7.47 -0.35
N HIS A 96 -40.02 6.81 -1.02
CA HIS A 96 -39.92 5.39 -1.34
C HIS A 96 -38.76 5.14 -2.31
N GLY A 97 -38.65 5.95 -3.36
CA GLY A 97 -37.45 5.97 -4.21
C GLY A 97 -37.72 5.62 -5.67
N ASP A 98 -36.62 5.43 -6.39
CA ASP A 98 -36.56 4.98 -7.78
C ASP A 98 -35.45 3.93 -7.86
N ASP A 99 -35.76 2.77 -8.45
CA ASP A 99 -34.86 1.64 -8.74
C ASP A 99 -34.59 1.48 -10.26
N ASP A 100 -35.21 2.28 -11.13
CA ASP A 100 -35.16 2.12 -12.60
C ASP A 100 -33.91 2.74 -13.27
N GLY A 101 -32.83 2.98 -12.52
CA GLY A 101 -31.62 3.68 -12.98
C GLY A 101 -30.30 3.09 -12.48
N THR A 102 -29.19 3.78 -12.78
CA THR A 102 -27.85 3.46 -12.23
C THR A 102 -27.62 4.08 -10.85
N THR A 103 -28.61 4.76 -10.28
CA THR A 103 -28.51 5.49 -9.01
C THR A 103 -29.83 5.37 -8.27
N GLU A 104 -29.82 4.61 -7.18
CA GLU A 104 -30.98 4.43 -6.31
C GLU A 104 -31.21 5.70 -5.48
N THR A 105 -32.47 5.92 -5.09
CA THR A 105 -32.85 7.04 -4.21
C THR A 105 -33.88 6.58 -3.18
N GLY A 106 -34.10 7.37 -2.13
CA GLY A 106 -35.13 7.07 -1.14
C GLY A 106 -34.82 5.83 -0.30
N PHE A 107 -35.82 4.98 -0.09
CA PHE A 107 -35.68 3.73 0.65
C PHE A 107 -34.95 2.65 -0.15
N HIS A 108 -34.94 2.75 -1.49
CA HIS A 108 -34.21 1.81 -2.34
C HIS A 108 -32.69 1.82 -2.14
N LEU A 109 -32.13 2.88 -1.52
CA LEU A 109 -30.71 2.96 -1.12
C LEU A 109 -30.23 1.86 -0.15
N VAL A 110 -31.15 1.10 0.44
CA VAL A 110 -30.85 0.02 1.38
C VAL A 110 -31.57 -1.28 1.03
N GLN A 111 -32.27 -1.32 -0.10
CA GLN A 111 -33.12 -2.43 -0.49
C GLN A 111 -32.39 -3.35 -1.47
N ASN A 112 -32.28 -4.63 -1.12
CA ASN A 112 -31.50 -5.64 -1.82
C ASN A 112 -29.98 -5.44 -1.70
N ASP A 113 -29.56 -4.65 -0.71
CA ASP A 113 -28.17 -4.25 -0.52
C ASP A 113 -27.47 -5.00 0.62
N GLY A 114 -27.88 -6.24 0.86
CA GLY A 114 -27.19 -7.11 1.82
C GLY A 114 -27.67 -7.02 3.26
N ALA A 115 -28.87 -6.47 3.52
CA ALA A 115 -29.51 -6.58 4.82
C ALA A 115 -29.65 -8.05 5.28
N THR A 116 -29.39 -8.33 6.56
CA THR A 116 -29.31 -9.71 7.08
C THR A 116 -30.39 -10.03 8.11
N GLN A 117 -30.94 -9.03 8.80
CA GLN A 117 -31.98 -9.25 9.79
C GLN A 117 -33.23 -9.90 9.19
N GLN A 118 -33.87 -10.74 10.00
CA GLN A 118 -35.03 -11.54 9.58
C GLN A 118 -36.23 -11.27 10.48
N TYR A 119 -37.43 -11.33 9.90
CA TYR A 119 -38.70 -11.39 10.61
C TYR A 119 -39.56 -12.52 10.03
N ARG A 120 -39.92 -13.52 10.83
CA ARG A 120 -40.69 -14.71 10.41
C ARG A 120 -40.11 -15.38 9.14
N ASN A 121 -38.78 -15.50 9.07
CA ASN A 121 -38.02 -16.03 7.94
C ASN A 121 -38.15 -15.23 6.64
N GLN A 122 -38.42 -13.92 6.74
CA GLN A 122 -38.38 -12.96 5.65
C GLN A 122 -37.32 -11.91 5.93
N ASN A 123 -36.64 -11.43 4.88
CA ASN A 123 -35.70 -10.33 5.03
C ASN A 123 -36.44 -9.10 5.56
N LEU A 124 -35.91 -8.53 6.63
CA LEU A 124 -36.58 -7.44 7.32
C LEU A 124 -36.65 -6.18 6.45
N VAL A 125 -35.55 -5.82 5.78
CA VAL A 125 -35.49 -4.60 4.95
C VAL A 125 -36.12 -4.88 3.59
N ASP A 126 -35.65 -5.93 2.91
CA ASP A 126 -35.99 -6.18 1.50
C ASP A 126 -37.42 -6.68 1.28
N THR A 127 -38.07 -7.24 2.31
CA THR A 127 -39.41 -7.81 2.19
C THR A 127 -40.41 -7.13 3.11
N VAL A 128 -40.09 -7.02 4.41
CA VAL A 128 -41.07 -6.57 5.41
C VAL A 128 -41.21 -5.05 5.38
N PHE A 129 -40.11 -4.31 5.48
CA PHE A 129 -40.13 -2.84 5.43
C PHE A 129 -40.51 -2.35 4.05
N ASP A 130 -39.92 -2.92 2.99
CA ASP A 130 -40.34 -2.64 1.63
C ASP A 130 -41.86 -2.82 1.43
N GLY A 131 -42.40 -3.95 1.88
CA GLY A 131 -43.83 -4.22 1.76
C GLY A 131 -44.71 -3.28 2.59
N ILE A 132 -44.27 -2.86 3.79
CA ILE A 132 -44.94 -1.78 4.55
C ILE A 132 -44.92 -0.48 3.74
N TYR A 133 -43.77 -0.13 3.17
CA TYR A 133 -43.58 1.11 2.42
C TYR A 133 -44.23 1.09 1.04
N HIS A 134 -44.71 -0.05 0.57
CA HIS A 134 -45.60 -0.13 -0.58
C HIS A 134 -47.06 0.29 -0.30
N ILE A 135 -47.41 0.63 0.95
CA ILE A 135 -48.77 1.04 1.33
C ILE A 135 -49.29 2.28 0.58
N GLY A 136 -48.43 3.09 -0.05
CA GLY A 136 -48.84 4.22 -0.89
C GLY A 136 -49.27 3.85 -2.32
N PHE A 137 -49.00 2.62 -2.77
CA PHE A 137 -49.10 2.24 -4.19
C PHE A 137 -50.45 1.60 -4.56
N LEU A 138 -50.61 1.23 -5.84
CA LEU A 138 -51.92 0.82 -6.36
C LEU A 138 -52.27 -0.56 -5.82
N ILE A 139 -53.49 -0.73 -5.29
CA ILE A 139 -53.99 -2.05 -4.90
C ILE A 139 -54.71 -2.70 -6.08
N GLN A 140 -54.26 -3.87 -6.49
CA GLN A 140 -54.92 -4.71 -7.49
C GLN A 140 -55.08 -6.14 -6.95
N ASN A 141 -56.31 -6.67 -7.00
CA ASN A 141 -56.64 -8.02 -6.51
C ASN A 141 -56.24 -8.31 -5.05
N GLY A 142 -56.17 -7.29 -4.19
CA GLY A 142 -55.78 -7.43 -2.78
C GLY A 142 -54.27 -7.39 -2.51
N THR A 143 -53.48 -7.02 -3.52
CA THR A 143 -52.02 -6.88 -3.46
C THR A 143 -51.61 -5.48 -3.87
N PHE A 144 -50.57 -4.94 -3.24
CA PHE A 144 -49.92 -3.71 -3.70
C PHE A 144 -49.11 -3.99 -4.96
N LEU A 145 -49.14 -3.07 -5.91
CA LEU A 145 -48.22 -3.08 -7.04
C LEU A 145 -47.00 -2.22 -6.71
N ASN A 146 -45.82 -2.63 -7.15
CA ASN A 146 -44.63 -1.77 -7.16
C ASN A 146 -44.70 -0.73 -8.30
N GLU A 147 -43.64 0.04 -8.45
CA GLU A 147 -43.44 1.14 -9.41
C GLU A 147 -43.65 0.65 -10.86
N ASP A 148 -43.17 -0.56 -11.16
CA ASP A 148 -43.31 -1.26 -12.44
C ASP A 148 -44.69 -1.86 -12.71
N GLY A 149 -45.57 -1.90 -11.71
CA GLY A 149 -46.85 -2.60 -11.80
C GLY A 149 -46.78 -4.11 -11.53
N ASN A 150 -45.67 -4.62 -11.01
CA ASN A 150 -45.52 -5.99 -10.52
C ASN A 150 -46.14 -6.15 -9.12
N ALA A 151 -46.56 -7.37 -8.78
CA ALA A 151 -47.17 -7.64 -7.48
C ALA A 151 -46.12 -7.69 -6.36
N ASN A 152 -46.33 -6.91 -5.29
CA ASN A 152 -45.56 -6.95 -4.05
C ASN A 152 -46.40 -7.60 -2.91
N ALA A 153 -46.42 -7.02 -1.71
CA ALA A 153 -47.07 -7.56 -0.54
C ALA A 153 -48.60 -7.48 -0.63
N THR A 154 -49.29 -8.45 -0.04
CA THR A 154 -50.74 -8.39 0.10
C THR A 154 -51.15 -7.35 1.16
N VAL A 155 -52.34 -6.77 1.02
CA VAL A 155 -52.90 -5.83 2.01
C VAL A 155 -53.02 -6.49 3.40
N ALA A 156 -53.22 -7.81 3.44
CA ALA A 156 -53.26 -8.58 4.68
C ALA A 156 -51.88 -8.70 5.35
N GLN A 157 -50.81 -8.91 4.58
CA GLN A 157 -49.44 -8.94 5.11
C GLN A 157 -49.04 -7.58 5.68
N VAL A 158 -49.33 -6.48 4.96
CA VAL A 158 -49.03 -5.13 5.45
C VAL A 158 -49.82 -4.81 6.73
N ALA A 159 -51.06 -5.27 6.85
CA ALA A 159 -51.84 -5.12 8.07
C ALA A 159 -51.24 -5.89 9.26
N ASP A 160 -50.74 -7.11 9.03
CA ASP A 160 -50.01 -7.91 10.03
C ASP A 160 -48.71 -7.21 10.46
N TRP A 161 -47.87 -6.82 9.51
CA TRP A 161 -46.61 -6.13 9.81
C TRP A 161 -46.82 -4.77 10.49
N LEU A 162 -47.78 -3.95 10.07
CA LEU A 162 -48.08 -2.69 10.77
C LEU A 162 -48.62 -2.93 12.18
N THR A 163 -49.43 -3.97 12.40
CA THR A 163 -49.86 -4.34 13.76
C THR A 163 -48.65 -4.65 14.63
N GLN A 164 -47.64 -5.29 14.06
CA GLN A 164 -46.41 -5.60 14.75
C GLN A 164 -45.57 -4.35 15.03
N PHE A 165 -45.10 -3.68 13.98
CA PHE A 165 -44.12 -2.62 14.12
C PHE A 165 -44.72 -1.31 14.61
N TYR A 166 -46.04 -1.10 14.64
CA TYR A 166 -46.59 0.16 15.15
C TYR A 166 -46.53 0.26 16.69
N THR A 167 -46.56 -0.86 17.41
CA THR A 167 -46.48 -0.89 18.88
C THR A 167 -45.13 -1.44 19.30
N ASP A 168 -44.28 -0.58 19.87
CA ASP A 168 -43.06 -1.04 20.49
C ASP A 168 -43.39 -1.80 21.80
N ARG A 169 -42.98 -3.07 21.85
CA ARG A 169 -43.15 -3.96 23.00
C ARG A 169 -41.83 -4.23 23.73
N ALA A 170 -40.70 -3.80 23.18
CA ALA A 170 -39.36 -4.08 23.70
C ALA A 170 -38.75 -2.78 24.21
N THR A 171 -39.24 -2.35 25.38
CA THR A 171 -39.09 -0.96 25.87
C THR A 171 -38.00 -0.80 26.92
N THR A 172 -37.26 -1.86 27.25
CA THR A 172 -36.28 -1.77 28.33
C THR A 172 -35.06 -0.95 27.95
N ASN A 173 -34.84 -0.70 26.65
CA ASN A 173 -33.64 -0.08 26.10
C ASN A 173 -32.37 -0.82 26.56
N THR A 174 -32.42 -2.15 26.51
CA THR A 174 -31.28 -3.04 26.81
C THR A 174 -31.26 -4.18 25.79
N GLY A 175 -30.14 -4.87 25.61
CA GLY A 175 -30.11 -5.98 24.66
C GLY A 175 -31.04 -7.18 25.02
N LEU A 176 -31.62 -7.20 26.24
CA LEU A 176 -32.70 -8.13 26.58
C LEU A 176 -33.96 -7.93 25.72
N ASP A 177 -34.16 -6.72 25.18
CA ASP A 177 -35.25 -6.41 24.24
C ASP A 177 -35.24 -7.34 23.04
N ARG A 178 -34.07 -7.83 22.62
CA ARG A 178 -33.95 -8.81 21.54
C ARG A 178 -34.72 -10.10 21.83
N ILE A 179 -34.85 -10.53 23.09
CA ILE A 179 -35.67 -11.72 23.44
C ILE A 179 -37.14 -11.43 23.10
N THR A 180 -37.65 -10.28 23.51
CA THR A 180 -39.03 -9.84 23.22
C THR A 180 -39.27 -9.78 21.72
N GLU A 181 -38.33 -9.22 20.97
CA GLU A 181 -38.42 -9.10 19.52
C GLU A 181 -38.41 -10.45 18.81
N LEU A 182 -37.55 -11.37 19.24
CA LEU A 182 -37.44 -12.70 18.67
C LEU A 182 -38.67 -13.57 18.96
N ILE A 183 -39.30 -13.43 20.13
CA ILE A 183 -40.61 -14.06 20.42
C ILE A 183 -41.63 -13.62 19.38
N ILE A 184 -41.66 -12.33 19.07
CA ILE A 184 -42.62 -11.79 18.11
C ILE A 184 -42.30 -12.22 16.66
N ALA A 185 -41.02 -12.28 16.33
CA ALA A 185 -40.52 -12.69 15.02
C ALA A 185 -40.59 -14.21 14.79
N ASP A 186 -40.94 -15.01 15.81
CA ASP A 186 -40.96 -16.46 15.71
C ASP A 186 -42.06 -16.96 14.75
N GLN A 187 -41.63 -17.62 13.67
CA GLN A 187 -42.56 -18.14 12.66
C GLN A 187 -43.44 -19.27 13.21
N GLY A 188 -42.89 -20.09 14.10
CA GLY A 188 -43.61 -21.20 14.72
C GLY A 188 -44.76 -20.71 15.58
N LEU A 189 -44.53 -19.71 16.43
CA LEU A 189 -45.60 -19.10 17.23
C LEU A 189 -46.68 -18.48 16.33
N ALA A 190 -46.28 -17.73 15.30
CA ALA A 190 -47.20 -17.11 14.35
C ALA A 190 -48.09 -18.12 13.59
N GLN A 191 -47.64 -19.37 13.44
CA GLN A 191 -48.40 -20.44 12.79
C GLN A 191 -49.37 -21.16 13.75
N ASN A 192 -49.08 -21.15 15.04
CA ASN A 192 -49.75 -22.03 16.01
C ASN A 192 -50.70 -21.29 16.96
N ILE A 193 -50.45 -20.02 17.28
CA ILE A 193 -51.25 -19.25 18.24
C ILE A 193 -51.70 -17.88 17.69
N PRO A 194 -52.83 -17.33 18.19
CA PRO A 194 -53.28 -15.99 17.83
C PRO A 194 -52.28 -14.90 18.21
N TRP A 195 -52.25 -13.82 17.42
CA TRP A 195 -51.39 -12.66 17.69
C TRP A 195 -51.54 -12.10 19.11
N GLN A 196 -52.75 -12.10 19.68
CA GLN A 196 -52.98 -11.59 21.04
C GLN A 196 -52.20 -12.36 22.11
N GLU A 197 -51.98 -13.66 21.91
CA GLU A 197 -51.21 -14.51 22.82
C GLU A 197 -49.71 -14.24 22.66
N ILE A 198 -49.21 -14.15 21.42
CA ILE A 198 -47.82 -13.74 21.12
C ILE A 198 -47.50 -12.37 21.74
N ALA A 199 -48.39 -11.41 21.52
CA ALA A 199 -48.30 -10.06 22.07
C ALA A 199 -48.30 -10.06 23.61
N GLY A 200 -49.17 -10.87 24.23
CA GLY A 200 -49.23 -11.01 25.69
C GLY A 200 -47.97 -11.64 26.27
N GLY A 201 -47.43 -12.69 25.63
CA GLY A 201 -46.16 -13.31 26.02
C GLY A 201 -44.97 -12.37 25.85
N ALA A 202 -44.96 -11.56 24.77
CA ALA A 202 -43.94 -10.52 24.55
C ALA A 202 -44.01 -9.40 25.61
N ASP A 203 -45.22 -8.93 25.98
CA ASP A 203 -45.39 -7.95 27.06
C ASP A 203 -44.91 -8.50 28.41
N ALA A 204 -45.18 -9.77 28.68
CA ALA A 204 -44.71 -10.48 29.86
C ALA A 204 -43.18 -10.57 29.89
N ALA A 205 -42.56 -10.98 28.77
CA ALA A 205 -41.11 -11.03 28.60
C ALA A 205 -40.46 -9.66 28.82
N ASN A 206 -41.03 -8.59 28.25
CA ASN A 206 -40.55 -7.22 28.45
C ASN A 206 -40.66 -6.77 29.92
N GLY A 207 -41.75 -7.11 30.61
CA GLY A 207 -41.88 -6.85 32.05
C GLY A 207 -40.86 -7.61 32.90
N LEU A 208 -40.55 -8.86 32.54
CA LEU A 208 -39.52 -9.65 33.21
C LEU A 208 -38.12 -9.06 32.94
N ASN A 209 -37.85 -8.63 31.71
CA ASN A 209 -36.63 -7.91 31.36
C ASN A 209 -36.46 -6.63 32.19
N ASP A 210 -37.53 -5.87 32.43
CA ASP A 210 -37.48 -4.66 33.27
C ASP A 210 -37.12 -4.98 34.74
N LEU A 211 -37.62 -6.09 35.28
CA LEU A 211 -37.21 -6.57 36.61
C LEU A 211 -35.72 -6.91 36.65
N LEU A 212 -35.22 -7.62 35.63
CA LEU A 212 -33.80 -7.99 35.53
C LEU A 212 -32.92 -6.74 35.40
N LYS A 213 -33.22 -5.85 34.45
CA LYS A 213 -32.55 -4.57 34.27
C LYS A 213 -32.49 -3.77 35.57
N THR A 214 -33.62 -3.66 36.27
CA THR A 214 -33.70 -2.90 37.52
C THR A 214 -32.78 -3.52 38.59
N ALA A 215 -32.76 -4.83 38.72
CA ALA A 215 -31.89 -5.53 39.67
C ALA A 215 -30.40 -5.33 39.33
N ILE A 216 -30.02 -5.53 38.06
CA ILE A 216 -28.65 -5.37 37.57
C ILE A 216 -28.16 -3.94 37.81
N THR A 217 -28.97 -2.95 37.45
CA THR A 217 -28.64 -1.52 37.62
C THR A 217 -28.56 -1.14 39.10
N THR A 218 -29.44 -1.66 39.95
CA THR A 218 -29.45 -1.35 41.39
C THR A 218 -28.15 -1.74 42.09
N TYR A 219 -27.53 -2.84 41.66
CA TYR A 219 -26.31 -3.37 42.27
C TYR A 219 -25.06 -3.21 41.42
N ASN A 220 -25.18 -2.63 40.23
CA ASN A 220 -24.09 -2.47 39.28
C ASN A 220 -23.42 -3.82 38.92
N LEU A 221 -24.24 -4.85 38.67
CA LEU A 221 -23.76 -6.24 38.55
C LEU A 221 -22.99 -6.52 37.25
N ALA A 222 -23.23 -5.74 36.20
CA ALA A 222 -22.57 -5.91 34.89
C ALA A 222 -21.23 -5.14 34.78
N ALA A 223 -20.71 -4.60 35.88
CA ALA A 223 -19.60 -3.64 35.85
C ALA A 223 -18.26 -4.26 35.44
N ASP A 224 -18.11 -5.57 35.55
CA ASP A 224 -16.91 -6.31 35.14
C ASP A 224 -17.01 -6.88 33.72
N GLY A 225 -18.03 -6.46 32.93
CA GLY A 225 -18.25 -6.97 31.58
C GLY A 225 -18.90 -8.35 31.55
N SER A 226 -19.43 -8.86 32.67
CA SER A 226 -20.12 -10.14 32.71
C SER A 226 -21.25 -10.17 33.73
N ILE A 227 -22.08 -11.21 33.68
CA ILE A 227 -23.02 -11.55 34.76
C ILE A 227 -22.62 -12.93 35.27
N SER A 228 -22.13 -13.00 36.50
CA SER A 228 -21.68 -14.24 37.14
C SER A 228 -22.81 -15.04 37.80
N GLU A 229 -22.53 -16.29 38.21
CA GLU A 229 -23.49 -17.07 39.03
C GLU A 229 -23.86 -16.37 40.34
N SER A 230 -22.92 -15.63 40.95
CA SER A 230 -23.19 -14.81 42.14
C SER A 230 -24.16 -13.67 41.84
N ASP A 231 -24.03 -13.03 40.68
CA ASP A 231 -24.90 -11.94 40.27
C ASP A 231 -26.31 -12.45 40.02
N ILE A 232 -26.45 -13.59 39.35
CA ILE A 232 -27.75 -14.27 39.17
C ILE A 232 -28.39 -14.60 40.53
N ALA A 233 -27.62 -15.12 41.49
CA ALA A 233 -28.13 -15.38 42.83
C ALA A 233 -28.57 -14.08 43.55
N GLN A 234 -27.85 -12.97 43.33
CA GLN A 234 -28.19 -11.66 43.87
C GLN A 234 -29.46 -11.07 43.25
N ILE A 235 -29.63 -11.18 41.93
CA ILE A 235 -30.87 -10.80 41.22
C ILE A 235 -32.05 -11.63 41.74
N ASN A 236 -31.89 -12.94 41.86
CA ASN A 236 -32.94 -13.83 42.36
C ASN A 236 -33.35 -13.45 43.81
N ASN A 237 -32.38 -13.19 44.68
CA ASN A 237 -32.65 -12.74 46.04
C ASN A 237 -33.33 -11.36 46.08
N TRP A 238 -32.96 -10.45 45.18
CA TRP A 238 -33.60 -9.14 45.04
C TRP A 238 -35.08 -9.29 44.69
N ILE A 239 -35.43 -10.14 43.72
CA ILE A 239 -36.83 -10.41 43.34
C ILE A 239 -37.61 -11.02 44.51
N ARG A 240 -37.06 -12.07 45.14
CA ARG A 240 -37.75 -12.86 46.19
C ARG A 240 -37.88 -12.16 47.54
N SER A 241 -37.01 -11.19 47.84
CA SER A 241 -36.95 -10.54 49.15
C SER A 241 -38.06 -9.50 49.40
N ASP A 242 -38.80 -9.10 48.37
CA ASP A 242 -39.93 -8.16 48.48
C ASP A 242 -41.18 -8.75 47.86
N ALA A 243 -42.27 -8.73 48.62
CA ALA A 243 -43.53 -9.33 48.21
C ALA A 243 -44.16 -8.67 46.98
N THR A 244 -43.92 -7.37 46.74
CA THR A 244 -44.47 -6.66 45.58
C THR A 244 -43.75 -7.09 44.32
N ARG A 245 -42.41 -7.06 44.33
CA ARG A 245 -41.58 -7.52 43.20
C ARG A 245 -41.80 -9.00 42.90
N TYR A 246 -41.85 -9.85 43.93
CA TYR A 246 -42.16 -11.26 43.75
C TYR A 246 -43.55 -11.49 43.16
N ASN A 247 -44.57 -10.74 43.60
CA ASN A 247 -45.91 -10.83 43.00
C ASN A 247 -45.94 -10.34 41.54
N THR A 248 -45.21 -9.28 41.20
CA THR A 248 -45.05 -8.82 39.82
C THR A 248 -44.37 -9.91 38.98
N PHE A 249 -43.29 -10.52 39.48
CA PHE A 249 -42.62 -11.64 38.83
C PHE A 249 -43.59 -12.80 38.56
N VAL A 250 -44.36 -13.25 39.56
CA VAL A 250 -45.32 -14.37 39.40
C VAL A 250 -46.37 -14.05 38.33
N VAL A 251 -46.92 -12.83 38.33
CA VAL A 251 -47.93 -12.42 37.33
C VAL A 251 -47.36 -12.39 35.91
N LEU A 252 -46.11 -11.92 35.75
CA LEU A 252 -45.47 -11.86 34.45
C LEU A 252 -44.98 -13.23 33.99
N HIS A 253 -44.47 -14.07 34.89
CA HIS A 253 -44.07 -15.43 34.57
C HIS A 253 -45.28 -16.25 34.10
N GLY A 254 -46.37 -16.22 34.85
CA GLY A 254 -47.63 -16.87 34.48
C GLY A 254 -48.04 -17.96 35.44
N ASP A 255 -49.07 -18.71 35.03
CA ASP A 255 -49.57 -19.91 35.69
C ASP A 255 -49.79 -20.98 34.59
N ASP A 256 -49.29 -22.19 34.82
CA ASP A 256 -49.38 -23.34 33.92
C ASP A 256 -50.38 -24.43 34.40
N ASP A 257 -51.07 -24.22 35.53
CA ASP A 257 -51.93 -25.21 36.22
C ASP A 257 -53.27 -25.57 35.49
N GLY A 258 -53.51 -25.06 34.27
CA GLY A 258 -54.43 -25.67 33.30
C GLY A 258 -55.73 -24.93 32.96
N THR A 259 -56.02 -24.98 31.65
CA THR A 259 -57.11 -24.41 30.83
C THR A 259 -56.98 -22.95 30.37
N THR A 260 -56.15 -22.11 31.01
CA THR A 260 -55.85 -20.75 30.49
C THR A 260 -54.44 -20.35 30.90
N GLU A 261 -53.52 -20.33 29.94
CA GLU A 261 -52.17 -19.78 30.13
C GLU A 261 -52.23 -18.26 30.31
N THR A 262 -51.32 -17.73 31.13
CA THR A 262 -51.15 -16.29 31.37
C THR A 262 -49.66 -15.96 31.43
N GLY A 263 -49.29 -14.69 31.35
CA GLY A 263 -47.89 -14.29 31.44
C GLY A 263 -47.04 -14.80 30.27
N PHE A 264 -45.80 -15.18 30.56
CA PHE A 264 -44.86 -15.72 29.58
C PHE A 264 -45.29 -17.10 29.06
N HIS A 265 -46.06 -17.86 29.84
CA HIS A 265 -46.61 -19.16 29.41
C HIS A 265 -47.56 -19.07 28.21
N LEU A 266 -48.04 -17.87 27.82
CA LEU A 266 -48.83 -17.65 26.58
C LEU A 266 -48.09 -18.00 25.29
N VAL A 267 -46.77 -18.17 25.34
CA VAL A 267 -45.93 -18.51 24.18
C VAL A 267 -45.06 -19.75 24.43
N GLN A 268 -45.09 -20.29 25.65
CA GLN A 268 -44.21 -21.37 26.06
C GLN A 268 -44.83 -22.71 25.67
N ASN A 269 -44.08 -23.55 24.95
CA ASN A 269 -44.53 -24.82 24.38
C ASN A 269 -45.58 -24.70 23.25
N ASP A 270 -45.80 -23.50 22.71
CA ASP A 270 -46.79 -23.21 21.66
C ASP A 270 -46.23 -23.24 20.22
N GLY A 271 -45.20 -24.05 20.02
CA GLY A 271 -44.64 -24.29 18.69
C GLY A 271 -43.60 -23.29 18.21
N ALA A 272 -42.97 -22.53 19.11
CA ALA A 272 -41.80 -21.69 18.81
C ALA A 272 -40.68 -22.47 18.10
N GLN A 273 -40.02 -21.85 17.11
CA GLN A 273 -39.00 -22.50 16.26
C GLN A 273 -37.63 -21.82 16.29
N THR A 274 -37.54 -20.59 16.79
CA THR A 274 -36.30 -19.83 16.86
C THR A 274 -35.29 -20.57 17.72
N THR A 275 -34.07 -20.72 17.20
CA THR A 275 -33.00 -21.49 17.84
C THR A 275 -31.86 -20.56 18.23
N TYR A 276 -31.47 -20.59 19.49
CA TYR A 276 -30.29 -19.92 20.04
C TYR A 276 -29.46 -20.91 20.86
N PHE A 277 -28.15 -20.91 20.69
CA PHE A 277 -27.21 -21.77 21.40
C PHE A 277 -27.54 -23.26 21.27
N ALA A 278 -27.94 -23.67 20.05
CA ALA A 278 -28.48 -24.99 19.74
C ALA A 278 -29.71 -25.42 20.58
N LYS A 279 -30.44 -24.45 21.16
CA LYS A 279 -31.63 -24.65 22.00
C LYS A 279 -32.80 -23.85 21.44
N ASN A 280 -34.02 -24.26 21.80
CA ASN A 280 -35.19 -23.45 21.50
C ASN A 280 -35.15 -22.14 22.31
N LEU A 281 -35.26 -21.00 21.64
CA LEU A 281 -35.15 -19.70 22.30
C LEU A 281 -36.23 -19.53 23.37
N VAL A 282 -37.50 -19.74 23.02
CA VAL A 282 -38.64 -19.47 23.92
C VAL A 282 -38.70 -20.53 25.01
N ASN A 283 -38.68 -21.81 24.63
CA ASN A 283 -38.94 -22.95 25.52
C ASN A 283 -37.73 -23.39 26.35
N THR A 284 -36.58 -22.73 26.22
CA THR A 284 -35.38 -23.13 26.98
C THR A 284 -34.55 -21.94 27.43
N VAL A 285 -34.17 -21.04 26.50
CA VAL A 285 -33.28 -19.92 26.83
C VAL A 285 -34.03 -18.84 27.60
N ALA A 286 -35.07 -18.27 27.00
CA ALA A 286 -35.93 -17.26 27.62
C ALA A 286 -36.62 -17.82 28.87
N ASP A 287 -37.17 -19.04 28.78
CA ASP A 287 -37.73 -19.75 29.92
C ASP A 287 -36.75 -19.83 31.10
N GLY A 288 -35.52 -20.29 30.87
CA GLY A 288 -34.52 -20.41 31.94
C GLY A 288 -34.09 -19.06 32.51
N ILE A 289 -33.97 -18.01 31.70
CA ILE A 289 -33.74 -16.62 32.19
C ILE A 289 -34.92 -16.16 33.05
N TYR A 290 -36.15 -16.42 32.61
CA TYR A 290 -37.36 -15.99 33.30
C TYR A 290 -37.72 -16.85 34.51
N HIS A 291 -36.90 -17.84 34.83
CA HIS A 291 -36.94 -18.55 36.11
C HIS A 291 -36.12 -17.88 37.22
N ILE A 292 -35.44 -16.75 36.94
CA ILE A 292 -34.78 -15.92 37.97
C ILE A 292 -35.85 -15.28 38.87
N GLY A 293 -36.27 -16.04 39.87
CA GLY A 293 -37.35 -15.72 40.80
C GLY A 293 -37.79 -16.97 41.57
N PHE A 294 -37.54 -18.15 41.00
CA PHE A 294 -37.77 -19.44 41.65
C PHE A 294 -36.61 -19.90 42.54
N GLN A 295 -36.85 -20.97 43.28
CA GLN A 295 -35.89 -21.53 44.22
C GLN A 295 -34.70 -22.14 43.47
N ILE A 296 -33.48 -21.87 43.94
CA ILE A 296 -32.28 -22.54 43.44
C ILE A 296 -31.97 -23.75 44.32
N GLN A 297 -31.76 -24.91 43.71
CA GLN A 297 -31.33 -26.13 44.39
C GLN A 297 -30.26 -26.84 43.54
N ASN A 298 -29.14 -27.20 44.17
CA ASN A 298 -28.01 -27.89 43.52
C ASN A 298 -27.50 -27.16 42.25
N GLY A 299 -27.44 -25.83 42.27
CA GLY A 299 -26.96 -25.02 41.13
C GLY A 299 -27.95 -24.91 39.97
N ARG A 300 -29.22 -25.31 40.15
CA ARG A 300 -30.28 -25.20 39.14
C ARG A 300 -31.47 -24.45 39.69
N PHE A 301 -32.18 -23.73 38.82
CA PHE A 301 -33.49 -23.22 39.14
C PHE A 301 -34.50 -24.37 39.19
N LEU A 302 -35.45 -24.31 40.11
CA LEU A 302 -36.63 -25.16 40.11
C LEU A 302 -37.74 -24.47 39.31
N ASN A 303 -38.56 -25.22 38.60
CA ASN A 303 -39.81 -24.72 38.04
C ASN A 303 -40.91 -24.70 39.12
N GLU A 304 -42.13 -24.31 38.70
CA GLU A 304 -43.32 -24.17 39.55
C GLU A 304 -43.71 -25.48 40.27
N ASP A 305 -43.48 -26.61 39.61
CA ASP A 305 -43.67 -27.96 40.14
C ASP A 305 -42.53 -28.48 41.04
N GLY A 306 -41.44 -27.73 41.18
CA GLY A 306 -40.24 -28.15 41.91
C GLY A 306 -39.31 -29.10 41.15
N ALA A 307 -39.49 -29.26 39.84
CA ALA A 307 -38.58 -29.97 38.94
C ALA A 307 -37.41 -29.06 38.52
N ALA A 308 -36.27 -29.65 38.13
CA ALA A 308 -35.09 -28.87 37.74
C ALA A 308 -35.22 -28.25 36.35
N ASN A 309 -35.07 -26.93 36.25
CA ASN A 309 -34.92 -26.15 35.02
C ASN A 309 -33.43 -25.84 34.77
N ALA A 310 -33.06 -24.72 34.13
CA ALA A 310 -31.71 -24.35 33.71
C ALA A 310 -30.71 -24.26 34.87
N THR A 311 -29.42 -24.45 34.57
CA THR A 311 -28.37 -24.19 35.57
C THR A 311 -28.21 -22.69 35.79
N VAL A 312 -27.72 -22.30 36.97
CA VAL A 312 -27.39 -20.90 37.26
C VAL A 312 -26.29 -20.41 36.30
N LYS A 313 -25.36 -21.28 35.91
CA LYS A 313 -24.31 -20.98 34.92
C LYS A 313 -24.89 -20.68 33.53
N ASP A 314 -25.77 -21.55 33.00
CA ASP A 314 -26.37 -21.32 31.66
C ASP A 314 -27.11 -19.97 31.64
N VAL A 315 -27.85 -19.68 32.71
CA VAL A 315 -28.58 -18.41 32.85
C VAL A 315 -27.63 -17.22 32.94
N ALA A 316 -26.52 -17.34 33.66
CA ALA A 316 -25.47 -16.31 33.73
C ALA A 316 -24.88 -16.02 32.34
N ASP A 317 -24.56 -17.06 31.57
CA ASP A 317 -24.03 -16.94 30.20
C ASP A 317 -25.08 -16.29 29.25
N TRP A 318 -26.36 -16.70 29.35
CA TRP A 318 -27.42 -16.12 28.52
C TRP A 318 -27.73 -14.66 28.86
N VAL A 319 -27.80 -14.31 30.16
CA VAL A 319 -28.00 -12.91 30.56
C VAL A 319 -26.80 -12.06 30.15
N THR A 320 -25.57 -12.57 30.28
CA THR A 320 -24.37 -11.88 29.75
C THR A 320 -24.48 -11.68 28.23
N TYR A 321 -24.97 -12.68 27.50
CA TYR A 321 -25.12 -12.59 26.05
C TYR A 321 -26.12 -11.51 25.61
N PHE A 322 -27.28 -11.42 26.25
CA PHE A 322 -28.30 -10.45 25.88
C PHE A 322 -28.12 -9.08 26.53
N TYR A 323 -27.63 -8.98 27.76
CA TYR A 323 -27.64 -7.73 28.51
C TYR A 323 -26.33 -6.94 28.40
N VAL A 324 -25.19 -7.61 28.37
CA VAL A 324 -23.88 -6.95 28.48
C VAL A 324 -23.34 -6.59 27.11
N ASP A 325 -23.08 -5.30 26.94
CA ASP A 325 -22.28 -4.77 25.86
C ASP A 325 -20.80 -5.07 26.12
N GLN A 326 -20.13 -5.69 25.14
CA GLN A 326 -18.75 -6.16 25.29
C GLN A 326 -17.74 -5.22 24.67
N SER A 327 -18.18 -4.30 23.81
CA SER A 327 -17.30 -3.40 23.09
C SER A 327 -16.96 -2.17 23.95
N THR A 328 -15.68 -1.89 24.14
CA THR A 328 -15.25 -0.86 25.11
C THR A 328 -14.15 0.07 24.63
N THR A 329 -13.71 -0.04 23.37
CA THR A 329 -12.63 0.82 22.86
C THR A 329 -13.09 2.24 22.56
N GLY A 330 -14.38 2.44 22.29
CA GLY A 330 -14.94 3.72 21.84
C GLY A 330 -14.55 4.07 20.40
N THR A 331 -14.07 3.08 19.63
CA THR A 331 -13.67 3.23 18.23
C THR A 331 -14.61 2.42 17.34
N GLY A 332 -14.49 2.53 16.01
CA GLY A 332 -15.33 1.71 15.14
C GLY A 332 -14.98 0.21 15.14
N LEU A 333 -13.84 -0.19 15.73
CA LEU A 333 -13.51 -1.60 15.98
C LEU A 333 -14.55 -2.30 16.87
N ASP A 334 -15.26 -1.53 17.70
CA ASP A 334 -16.37 -2.01 18.54
C ASP A 334 -17.46 -2.73 17.70
N LYS A 335 -17.63 -2.36 16.42
CA LYS A 335 -18.56 -3.05 15.51
C LYS A 335 -18.25 -4.53 15.29
N ILE A 336 -16.98 -4.93 15.39
CA ILE A 336 -16.60 -6.34 15.27
C ILE A 336 -17.19 -7.13 16.44
N VAL A 337 -16.98 -6.61 17.65
CA VAL A 337 -17.44 -7.20 18.91
C VAL A 337 -18.97 -7.22 18.97
N ASP A 338 -19.61 -6.10 18.60
CA ASP A 338 -21.07 -6.00 18.53
C ASP A 338 -21.63 -7.03 17.56
N THR A 339 -21.01 -7.18 16.38
CA THR A 339 -21.44 -8.14 15.36
C THR A 339 -21.32 -9.58 15.84
N ILE A 340 -20.25 -9.96 16.53
CA ILE A 340 -20.11 -11.30 17.15
C ILE A 340 -21.32 -11.60 18.06
N LYS A 341 -21.77 -10.60 18.84
CA LYS A 341 -22.90 -10.74 19.76
C LYS A 341 -24.25 -10.78 19.06
N ILE A 342 -24.38 -10.32 17.82
CA ILE A 342 -25.65 -10.28 17.08
C ILE A 342 -25.70 -11.16 15.83
N ASP A 343 -24.60 -11.80 15.44
CA ASP A 343 -24.53 -12.69 14.29
C ASP A 343 -25.50 -13.87 14.46
N THR A 344 -26.43 -14.00 13.51
CA THR A 344 -27.50 -15.00 13.58
C THR A 344 -27.00 -16.43 13.38
N GLY A 345 -25.86 -16.60 12.70
CA GLY A 345 -25.22 -17.88 12.47
C GLY A 345 -24.53 -18.40 13.72
N LEU A 346 -23.70 -17.58 14.37
CA LEU A 346 -23.08 -17.89 15.67
C LEU A 346 -24.15 -18.15 16.72
N ALA A 347 -25.11 -17.23 16.84
CA ALA A 347 -26.16 -17.32 17.83
C ALA A 347 -26.96 -18.64 17.73
N LYS A 348 -27.07 -19.23 16.54
CA LYS A 348 -27.82 -20.46 16.30
C LYS A 348 -27.10 -21.71 16.81
N TRP A 349 -25.78 -21.79 16.67
CA TRP A 349 -25.02 -23.03 16.83
C TRP A 349 -24.01 -23.02 17.98
N THR A 350 -23.47 -21.86 18.33
CA THR A 350 -22.40 -21.70 19.33
C THR A 350 -23.00 -21.46 20.72
N ASN A 351 -22.36 -21.93 21.80
CA ASN A 351 -22.90 -21.67 23.14
C ASN A 351 -22.70 -20.20 23.54
N ALA A 352 -23.61 -19.66 24.35
CA ALA A 352 -23.53 -18.27 24.80
C ALA A 352 -22.23 -17.95 25.55
N GLY A 353 -21.71 -18.89 26.35
CA GLY A 353 -20.44 -18.73 27.06
C GLY A 353 -19.27 -18.53 26.10
N ASP A 354 -19.19 -19.34 25.05
CA ASP A 354 -18.13 -19.29 24.03
C ASP A 354 -18.24 -17.98 23.23
N ILE A 355 -19.44 -17.58 22.82
CA ILE A 355 -19.66 -16.28 22.15
C ILE A 355 -19.25 -15.11 23.05
N ASN A 356 -19.61 -15.14 24.34
CA ASN A 356 -19.23 -14.07 25.28
C ASN A 356 -17.70 -14.01 25.46
N ALA A 357 -17.04 -15.15 25.59
CA ALA A 357 -15.60 -15.23 25.75
C ALA A 357 -14.86 -14.78 24.48
N GLY A 358 -15.30 -15.22 23.30
CA GLY A 358 -14.75 -14.79 22.02
C GLY A 358 -14.96 -13.29 21.75
N ALA A 359 -16.13 -12.74 22.11
CA ALA A 359 -16.38 -11.30 22.04
C ALA A 359 -15.47 -10.50 23.00
N ALA A 360 -15.27 -10.98 24.23
CA ALA A 360 -14.36 -10.35 25.18
C ALA A 360 -12.89 -10.44 24.74
N ALA A 361 -12.50 -11.55 24.11
CA ALA A 361 -11.17 -11.71 23.51
C ALA A 361 -10.96 -10.72 22.35
N ALA A 362 -11.96 -10.58 21.47
CA ALA A 362 -11.96 -9.60 20.38
C ALA A 362 -11.86 -8.15 20.90
N ASP A 363 -12.58 -7.80 21.97
CA ASP A 363 -12.45 -6.47 22.60
C ASP A 363 -11.04 -6.25 23.16
N GLY A 364 -10.47 -7.23 23.84
CA GLY A 364 -9.08 -7.18 24.31
C GLY A 364 -8.07 -6.99 23.17
N LEU A 365 -8.23 -7.69 22.05
CA LEU A 365 -7.40 -7.53 20.86
C LEU A 365 -7.58 -6.14 20.24
N ASN A 366 -8.82 -5.62 20.19
CA ASN A 366 -9.08 -4.25 19.74
C ASN A 366 -8.34 -3.23 20.61
N HIS A 367 -8.31 -3.39 21.95
CA HIS A 367 -7.53 -2.52 22.83
C HIS A 367 -6.03 -2.54 22.49
N LEU A 368 -5.45 -3.72 22.23
CA LEU A 368 -4.04 -3.81 21.81
C LEU A 368 -3.78 -3.05 20.50
N LEU A 369 -4.69 -3.14 19.54
CA LEU A 369 -4.58 -2.39 18.28
C LEU A 369 -4.68 -0.88 18.53
N VAL A 370 -5.66 -0.42 19.31
CA VAL A 370 -5.85 1.00 19.65
C VAL A 370 -4.66 1.57 20.42
N ASP A 371 -4.16 0.85 21.42
CA ASP A 371 -2.99 1.23 22.21
C ASP A 371 -1.75 1.29 21.34
N GLY A 372 -1.56 0.31 20.45
CA GLY A 372 -0.43 0.27 19.53
C GLY A 372 -0.45 1.41 18.51
N ILE A 373 -1.61 1.69 17.90
CA ILE A 373 -1.79 2.81 16.98
C ILE A 373 -1.48 4.13 17.70
N THR A 374 -1.99 4.30 18.93
CA THR A 374 -1.78 5.50 19.74
C THR A 374 -0.32 5.67 20.16
N ALA A 375 0.34 4.59 20.58
CA ALA A 375 1.72 4.61 21.09
C ALA A 375 2.76 4.86 20.00
N THR A 376 2.49 4.35 18.79
CA THR A 376 3.39 4.51 17.63
C THR A 376 3.10 5.77 16.83
N GLY A 377 1.85 6.28 16.88
CA GLY A 377 1.44 7.46 16.13
C GLY A 377 1.26 7.21 14.64
N ILE A 378 1.15 5.95 14.22
CA ILE A 378 1.09 5.54 12.80
C ILE A 378 -0.11 6.10 12.04
N ALA A 379 -1.16 6.54 12.72
CA ALA A 379 -2.34 7.11 12.08
C ALA A 379 -2.34 8.67 12.07
N ALA A 380 -1.21 9.30 12.43
CA ALA A 380 -1.13 10.75 12.64
C ALA A 380 -1.25 11.58 11.36
N ASP A 381 -0.90 11.00 10.22
CA ASP A 381 -1.06 11.60 8.88
C ASP A 381 -2.48 11.43 8.32
N GLY A 382 -3.35 10.71 9.03
CA GLY A 382 -4.74 10.49 8.65
C GLY A 382 -4.97 9.25 7.78
N TRP A 383 -3.94 8.43 7.58
CA TRP A 383 -4.00 7.14 6.89
C TRP A 383 -3.27 6.06 7.71
N ILE A 384 -3.63 4.80 7.49
CA ILE A 384 -2.87 3.64 7.95
C ILE A 384 -2.44 2.89 6.69
N THR A 385 -1.14 2.77 6.47
CA THR A 385 -0.51 2.12 5.31
C THR A 385 0.00 0.71 5.63
N SER A 386 0.49 -0.02 4.62
CA SER A 386 1.12 -1.33 4.84
C SER A 386 2.37 -1.26 5.74
N ASP A 387 3.12 -0.15 5.70
CA ASP A 387 4.29 0.07 6.57
C ASP A 387 3.91 0.37 8.01
N ASP A 388 2.78 1.07 8.20
CA ASP A 388 2.19 1.26 9.52
C ASP A 388 1.77 -0.06 10.16
N ILE A 389 1.23 -1.01 9.37
CA ILE A 389 0.92 -2.36 9.87
C ILE A 389 2.18 -3.08 10.34
N ARG A 390 3.32 -2.96 9.62
CA ARG A 390 4.59 -3.55 10.07
C ARG A 390 5.05 -2.96 11.39
N THR A 391 4.93 -1.64 11.54
CA THR A 391 5.26 -0.91 12.77
C THR A 391 4.37 -1.33 13.94
N LEU A 392 3.05 -1.41 13.72
CA LEU A 392 2.09 -1.87 14.71
C LEU A 392 2.36 -3.33 15.12
N ASN A 393 2.58 -4.21 14.15
CA ASN A 393 2.91 -5.62 14.38
C ASN A 393 4.17 -5.76 15.25
N GLN A 394 5.22 -4.99 14.94
CA GLN A 394 6.44 -4.98 15.74
C GLN A 394 6.20 -4.49 17.17
N TRP A 395 5.35 -3.47 17.35
CA TRP A 395 4.98 -2.96 18.66
C TRP A 395 4.24 -4.01 19.49
N VAL A 396 3.23 -4.69 18.94
CA VAL A 396 2.48 -5.76 19.63
C VAL A 396 3.44 -6.87 20.06
N ARG A 397 4.29 -7.34 19.13
CA ARG A 397 5.27 -8.41 19.40
C ARG A 397 6.30 -8.05 20.46
N THR A 398 6.66 -6.78 20.57
CA THR A 398 7.68 -6.33 21.52
C THR A 398 7.11 -6.08 22.91
N ASN A 399 5.88 -5.58 22.99
CA ASN A 399 5.33 -5.04 24.24
C ASN A 399 4.20 -5.90 24.84
N HIS A 400 3.42 -6.61 24.02
CA HIS A 400 2.17 -7.26 24.41
C HIS A 400 2.03 -8.70 23.90
N TYR A 401 3.11 -9.37 23.47
CA TYR A 401 3.02 -10.69 22.84
C TYR A 401 2.33 -11.76 23.71
N ASP A 402 2.63 -11.82 25.01
CA ASP A 402 2.02 -12.82 25.92
C ASP A 402 0.50 -12.58 26.10
N GLU A 403 0.08 -11.31 26.14
CA GLU A 403 -1.33 -10.91 26.24
C GLU A 403 -2.06 -11.16 24.91
N PHE A 404 -1.42 -10.82 23.80
CA PHE A 404 -1.88 -11.11 22.45
C PHE A 404 -2.15 -12.61 22.26
N ILE A 405 -1.20 -13.50 22.58
CA ILE A 405 -1.39 -14.95 22.43
C ILE A 405 -2.53 -15.48 23.31
N LEU A 406 -2.69 -14.96 24.53
CA LEU A 406 -3.79 -15.36 25.41
C LEU A 406 -5.17 -14.97 24.83
N LEU A 407 -5.27 -13.77 24.25
CA LEU A 407 -6.51 -13.26 23.69
C LEU A 407 -6.81 -13.88 22.32
N HIS A 408 -5.79 -14.05 21.47
CA HIS A 408 -5.92 -14.77 20.20
C HIS A 408 -6.38 -16.20 20.45
N GLY A 409 -5.74 -16.87 21.42
CA GLY A 409 -6.08 -18.21 21.86
C GLY A 409 -5.38 -19.29 21.04
N ASP A 410 -5.84 -20.52 21.23
CA ASP A 410 -5.31 -21.74 20.62
C ASP A 410 -6.48 -22.53 20.03
N ASP A 411 -6.27 -23.17 18.88
CA ASP A 411 -7.21 -24.05 18.19
C ASP A 411 -6.71 -25.52 18.15
N GLU A 412 -5.54 -25.82 18.75
CA GLU A 412 -5.00 -27.16 18.82
C GLU A 412 -5.72 -28.06 19.87
N GLY A 413 -5.66 -29.38 19.69
CA GLY A 413 -6.01 -30.33 20.74
C GLY A 413 -7.51 -30.53 21.04
N ASN A 414 -8.42 -29.91 20.29
CA ASN A 414 -9.88 -29.84 20.51
C ASN A 414 -10.31 -29.01 21.74
N GLU A 415 -9.49 -28.09 22.21
CA GLU A 415 -9.89 -27.10 23.23
C GLU A 415 -9.62 -25.69 22.70
N GLU A 416 -10.63 -25.08 22.08
CA GLU A 416 -10.57 -23.70 21.61
C GLU A 416 -10.54 -22.73 22.79
N THR A 417 -9.71 -21.70 22.69
CA THR A 417 -9.63 -20.60 23.68
C THR A 417 -9.55 -19.25 22.97
N GLY A 418 -9.70 -18.15 23.72
CA GLY A 418 -9.55 -16.81 23.17
C GLY A 418 -10.56 -16.51 22.06
N TYR A 419 -10.07 -15.90 20.98
CA TYR A 419 -10.87 -15.55 19.81
C TYR A 419 -11.34 -16.78 19.02
N HIS A 420 -10.57 -17.88 19.05
CA HIS A 420 -10.93 -19.12 18.36
C HIS A 420 -12.25 -19.76 18.83
N LEU A 421 -12.80 -19.35 19.98
CA LEU A 421 -14.13 -19.78 20.46
C LEU A 421 -15.33 -19.32 19.61
N VAL A 422 -15.09 -18.43 18.64
CA VAL A 422 -16.11 -17.97 17.69
C VAL A 422 -15.66 -18.10 16.23
N GLN A 423 -14.37 -18.26 16.00
CA GLN A 423 -13.81 -18.41 14.66
C GLN A 423 -14.17 -19.80 14.13
N ASN A 424 -14.73 -19.86 12.92
CA ASN A 424 -15.22 -21.08 12.27
C ASN A 424 -16.44 -21.76 12.93
N ASP A 425 -17.12 -21.10 13.88
CA ASP A 425 -18.30 -21.63 14.59
C ASP A 425 -19.67 -21.25 13.99
N GLY A 426 -19.67 -20.90 12.70
CA GLY A 426 -20.91 -20.65 11.95
C GLY A 426 -21.32 -19.19 11.86
N ALA A 427 -20.42 -18.23 12.12
CA ALA A 427 -20.63 -16.83 11.77
C ALA A 427 -21.03 -16.67 10.29
N THR A 428 -21.95 -15.74 10.01
CA THR A 428 -22.55 -15.58 8.67
C THR A 428 -22.47 -14.17 8.11
N THR A 429 -22.27 -13.17 8.97
CA THR A 429 -22.20 -11.77 8.57
C THR A 429 -20.98 -11.50 7.71
N GLN A 430 -21.16 -10.72 6.66
CA GLN A 430 -20.09 -10.36 5.74
C GLN A 430 -19.76 -8.87 5.80
N TYR A 431 -18.47 -8.56 5.73
CA TYR A 431 -17.92 -7.23 5.48
C TYR A 431 -16.99 -7.32 4.28
N PHE A 432 -17.06 -6.35 3.37
CA PHE A 432 -16.21 -6.32 2.16
C PHE A 432 -16.37 -7.57 1.28
N GLY A 433 -17.54 -8.22 1.33
CA GLY A 433 -17.80 -9.51 0.68
C GLY A 433 -17.07 -10.72 1.29
N LYS A 434 -16.48 -10.57 2.49
CA LYS A 434 -15.76 -11.60 3.24
C LYS A 434 -16.47 -11.85 4.58
N ASN A 435 -16.30 -13.04 5.17
CA ASN A 435 -16.87 -13.32 6.50
C ASN A 435 -16.21 -12.41 7.54
N LEU A 436 -17.00 -11.69 8.35
CA LEU A 436 -16.44 -10.73 9.31
C LEU A 436 -15.56 -11.45 10.35
N VAL A 437 -16.07 -12.51 10.96
CA VAL A 437 -15.39 -13.21 12.05
C VAL A 437 -14.24 -14.05 11.49
N ASN A 438 -14.51 -14.87 10.47
CA ASN A 438 -13.56 -15.87 9.99
C ASN A 438 -12.51 -15.33 8.99
N THR A 439 -12.53 -14.03 8.66
CA THR A 439 -11.60 -13.48 7.65
C THR A 439 -11.14 -12.08 7.99
N VAL A 440 -12.07 -11.14 8.19
CA VAL A 440 -11.71 -9.73 8.40
C VAL A 440 -11.13 -9.51 9.80
N ALA A 441 -11.89 -9.89 10.84
CA ALA A 441 -11.46 -9.80 12.22
C ALA A 441 -10.29 -10.76 12.49
N ASP A 442 -10.36 -11.99 11.96
CA ASP A 442 -9.23 -12.93 11.97
C ASP A 442 -7.93 -12.28 11.44
N GLY A 443 -7.95 -11.69 10.25
CA GLY A 443 -6.75 -11.06 9.68
C GLY A 443 -6.26 -9.83 10.45
N LEU A 444 -7.16 -9.04 11.05
CA LEU A 444 -6.77 -7.96 11.98
C LEU A 444 -6.10 -8.53 13.24
N TYR A 445 -6.63 -9.62 13.77
CA TYR A 445 -6.14 -10.26 14.99
C TYR A 445 -4.90 -11.12 14.78
N HIS A 446 -4.39 -11.19 13.55
CA HIS A 446 -3.07 -11.72 13.27
C HIS A 446 -1.93 -10.69 13.40
N ILE A 447 -2.24 -9.42 13.69
CA ILE A 447 -1.23 -8.39 14.01
C ILE A 447 -0.61 -8.73 15.37
N GLY A 448 0.51 -9.45 15.31
CA GLY A 448 1.20 -10.09 16.41
C GLY A 448 2.03 -11.28 15.92
N PHE A 449 1.69 -11.83 14.74
CA PHE A 449 2.44 -12.91 14.10
C PHE A 449 3.54 -12.42 13.14
N ASN A 450 4.25 -13.37 12.53
CA ASN A 450 5.31 -13.06 11.58
C ASN A 450 4.72 -12.50 10.29
N ILE A 451 5.49 -11.64 9.61
CA ILE A 451 5.15 -11.13 8.29
C ILE A 451 6.11 -11.74 7.28
N GLN A 452 5.58 -12.21 6.16
CA GLN A 452 6.35 -12.68 5.01
C GLN A 452 5.61 -12.32 3.72
N ASP A 453 6.34 -11.86 2.70
CA ASP A 453 5.81 -11.56 1.36
C ASP A 453 4.56 -10.66 1.39
N ASN A 454 4.60 -9.59 2.20
CA ASN A 454 3.49 -8.65 2.45
C ASN A 454 2.20 -9.31 2.96
N ARG A 455 2.33 -10.42 3.69
CA ARG A 455 1.22 -11.09 4.38
C ARG A 455 1.56 -11.36 5.84
N LEU A 456 0.54 -11.30 6.68
CA LEU A 456 0.60 -11.88 8.02
C LEU A 456 0.55 -13.39 7.91
N LEU A 457 1.33 -14.10 8.72
CA LEU A 457 1.26 -15.55 8.87
C LEU A 457 0.39 -15.93 10.09
N ASN A 458 -0.18 -17.12 10.10
CA ASN A 458 -0.86 -17.69 11.27
C ASN A 458 0.12 -18.41 12.22
N GLU A 459 -0.38 -19.05 13.29
CA GLU A 459 0.45 -19.82 14.24
C GLU A 459 1.31 -20.90 13.56
N ASP A 460 0.78 -21.53 12.51
CA ASP A 460 1.42 -22.61 11.75
C ASP A 460 2.46 -22.10 10.74
N GLY A 461 2.52 -20.78 10.51
CA GLY A 461 3.38 -20.15 9.51
C GLY A 461 2.78 -20.14 8.09
N ASP A 462 1.50 -20.49 7.93
CA ASP A 462 0.77 -20.36 6.68
C ASP A 462 0.30 -18.91 6.46
N ALA A 463 0.15 -18.51 5.20
CA ALA A 463 -0.22 -17.15 4.84
C ALA A 463 -1.69 -16.84 5.18
N ASN A 464 -1.91 -15.83 6.01
CA ASN A 464 -3.22 -15.24 6.31
C ASN A 464 -3.45 -13.95 5.48
N ALA A 465 -3.83 -12.81 6.07
CA ALA A 465 -4.24 -11.61 5.34
C ALA A 465 -3.05 -10.83 4.71
N ARG A 466 -3.30 -10.14 3.59
CA ARG A 466 -2.35 -9.17 3.01
C ARG A 466 -2.29 -7.91 3.88
N LEU A 467 -1.15 -7.24 3.90
CA LEU A 467 -1.00 -6.00 4.66
C LEU A 467 -1.91 -4.87 4.15
N ASN A 468 -2.16 -4.78 2.84
CA ASN A 468 -3.06 -3.79 2.25
C ASN A 468 -4.54 -4.05 2.63
N ASP A 469 -4.98 -5.31 2.68
CA ASP A 469 -6.30 -5.65 3.19
C ASP A 469 -6.46 -5.20 4.66
N VAL A 470 -5.46 -5.50 5.50
CA VAL A 470 -5.46 -5.16 6.93
C VAL A 470 -5.43 -3.64 7.16
N SER A 471 -4.61 -2.92 6.41
CA SER A 471 -4.54 -1.45 6.48
C SER A 471 -5.90 -0.83 6.13
N SER A 472 -6.56 -1.37 5.13
CA SER A 472 -7.89 -0.94 4.69
C SER A 472 -8.99 -1.19 5.72
N TRP A 473 -8.96 -2.35 6.36
CA TRP A 473 -9.91 -2.67 7.42
C TRP A 473 -9.70 -1.77 8.64
N LEU A 474 -8.45 -1.42 8.99
CA LEU A 474 -8.20 -0.42 10.04
C LEU A 474 -8.59 1.00 9.60
N ASN A 475 -8.36 1.38 8.35
CA ASN A 475 -8.85 2.65 7.82
C ASN A 475 -10.39 2.73 7.92
N TYR A 476 -11.11 1.63 7.66
CA TYR A 476 -12.56 1.55 7.82
C TYR A 476 -13.01 1.52 9.29
N PHE A 477 -12.48 0.62 10.12
CA PHE A 477 -12.98 0.44 11.49
C PHE A 477 -12.41 1.49 12.45
N TYR A 478 -11.12 1.80 12.39
CA TYR A 478 -10.48 2.73 13.32
C TYR A 478 -10.60 4.18 12.85
N LEU A 479 -10.21 4.49 11.60
CA LEU A 479 -10.26 5.85 11.07
C LEU A 479 -11.59 6.25 10.42
N GLN A 480 -12.50 5.29 10.23
CA GLN A 480 -13.82 5.50 9.65
C GLN A 480 -13.81 6.12 8.24
N LYS A 481 -12.78 5.77 7.47
CA LYS A 481 -12.58 6.17 6.08
C LYS A 481 -13.48 5.38 5.14
N THR A 482 -13.76 5.98 3.99
CA THR A 482 -14.40 5.27 2.88
C THR A 482 -13.36 4.44 2.15
N ILE A 483 -13.67 3.18 1.89
CA ILE A 483 -12.78 2.26 1.16
C ILE A 483 -13.45 1.87 -0.16
N ILE A 484 -12.71 1.91 -1.26
CA ILE A 484 -13.17 1.53 -2.59
C ILE A 484 -12.25 0.44 -3.15
N TYR A 485 -12.82 -0.72 -3.44
CA TYR A 485 -12.11 -1.88 -3.95
C TYR A 485 -12.40 -2.11 -5.44
N GLY A 486 -11.32 -2.33 -6.19
CA GLY A 486 -11.30 -2.99 -7.49
C GLY A 486 -11.35 -4.52 -7.36
N ASN A 487 -10.79 -5.21 -8.34
CA ASN A 487 -10.66 -6.66 -8.43
C ASN A 487 -9.42 -7.03 -9.27
N ASP A 488 -9.17 -8.32 -9.50
CA ASP A 488 -8.02 -8.77 -10.30
C ASP A 488 -8.14 -8.49 -11.84
N SER A 489 -9.00 -7.56 -12.25
CA SER A 489 -9.17 -7.13 -13.65
C SER A 489 -9.03 -5.62 -13.74
N SER A 490 -8.60 -5.11 -14.91
CA SER A 490 -8.60 -3.67 -15.21
C SER A 490 -9.92 -2.99 -14.87
N ASP A 491 -9.87 -2.13 -13.88
CA ASP A 491 -10.97 -1.36 -13.33
C ASP A 491 -10.80 0.14 -13.62
N THR A 492 -11.91 0.87 -13.49
CA THR A 492 -11.89 2.33 -13.50
C THR A 492 -12.64 2.80 -12.28
N ILE A 493 -11.91 3.40 -11.34
CA ILE A 493 -12.40 3.85 -10.05
C ILE A 493 -12.28 5.36 -9.98
N THR A 494 -13.34 6.02 -9.52
CA THR A 494 -13.37 7.46 -9.30
C THR A 494 -13.95 7.70 -7.92
N GLY A 495 -13.16 8.33 -7.04
CA GLY A 495 -13.56 8.77 -5.72
C GLY A 495 -14.42 10.03 -5.77
N THR A 496 -14.60 10.66 -4.61
CA THR A 496 -15.51 11.81 -4.46
C THR A 496 -14.75 13.08 -4.07
N ASN A 497 -15.30 13.89 -3.16
CA ASN A 497 -14.61 15.04 -2.57
C ASN A 497 -14.27 14.77 -1.08
N LEU A 498 -14.31 13.50 -0.68
CA LEU A 498 -14.07 13.03 0.68
C LEU A 498 -12.67 12.39 0.72
N ALA A 499 -12.21 11.94 1.89
CA ALA A 499 -10.95 11.20 1.98
C ALA A 499 -11.22 9.69 1.86
N GLU A 500 -10.76 9.10 0.77
CA GLU A 500 -11.01 7.71 0.37
C GLU A 500 -9.71 6.89 0.30
N HIS A 501 -9.83 5.59 0.56
CA HIS A 501 -8.78 4.63 0.22
C HIS A 501 -9.21 3.84 -1.02
N LEU A 502 -8.52 4.03 -2.13
CA LEU A 502 -8.76 3.35 -3.41
C LEU A 502 -7.72 2.23 -3.58
N MET A 503 -8.18 1.01 -3.88
CA MET A 503 -7.30 -0.12 -4.20
C MET A 503 -7.67 -0.76 -5.54
N GLY A 504 -6.70 -0.84 -6.44
CA GLY A 504 -6.82 -1.50 -7.75
C GLY A 504 -6.84 -3.02 -7.65
N TYR A 505 -5.93 -3.58 -6.84
CA TYR A 505 -5.58 -5.00 -6.74
C TYR A 505 -4.78 -5.54 -7.93
N GLY A 506 -5.44 -5.89 -9.03
CA GLY A 506 -4.75 -6.60 -10.10
C GLY A 506 -5.28 -6.19 -11.46
N GLY A 507 -4.38 -6.08 -12.44
CA GLY A 507 -4.73 -5.60 -13.76
C GLY A 507 -4.32 -4.15 -13.93
N ASN A 508 -4.53 -3.61 -15.12
CA ASN A 508 -4.12 -2.23 -15.41
C ASN A 508 -5.30 -1.30 -15.13
N ASP A 509 -5.24 -0.61 -14.00
CA ASP A 509 -6.33 0.14 -13.42
C ASP A 509 -6.21 1.64 -13.71
N ILE A 510 -7.36 2.33 -13.67
CA ILE A 510 -7.44 3.79 -13.69
C ILE A 510 -8.10 4.21 -12.38
N LEU A 511 -7.32 4.77 -11.46
CA LEU A 511 -7.78 5.22 -10.14
C LEU A 511 -7.68 6.74 -10.06
N ASN A 512 -8.79 7.40 -9.74
CA ASN A 512 -8.86 8.86 -9.56
C ASN A 512 -9.45 9.16 -8.18
N GLY A 513 -8.69 9.78 -7.28
CA GLY A 513 -9.11 10.13 -5.92
C GLY A 513 -10.22 11.19 -5.92
N GLY A 514 -10.04 12.22 -6.74
CA GLY A 514 -11.03 13.26 -6.97
C GLY A 514 -10.67 14.49 -6.15
N GLY A 515 -11.24 14.65 -4.97
CA GLY A 515 -10.72 15.62 -4.01
C GLY A 515 -10.90 15.13 -2.59
N GLY A 516 -10.25 15.81 -1.64
CA GLY A 516 -9.99 15.25 -0.32
C GLY A 516 -8.58 14.65 -0.29
N ASN A 517 -8.13 14.21 0.89
CA ASN A 517 -6.79 13.64 1.04
C ASN A 517 -6.90 12.12 0.93
N ASP A 518 -6.61 11.57 -0.23
CA ASP A 518 -6.84 10.18 -0.60
C ASP A 518 -5.59 9.30 -0.37
N LEU A 519 -5.83 8.00 -0.20
CA LEU A 519 -4.81 6.95 -0.26
C LEU A 519 -5.13 6.09 -1.48
N ILE A 520 -4.24 6.04 -2.46
CA ILE A 520 -4.46 5.35 -3.72
C ILE A 520 -3.36 4.30 -3.92
N ASP A 521 -3.75 3.04 -4.09
CA ASP A 521 -2.84 1.89 -4.25
C ASP A 521 -3.23 1.09 -5.51
N GLY A 522 -2.35 1.05 -6.51
CA GLY A 522 -2.54 0.25 -7.73
C GLY A 522 -2.36 -1.26 -7.50
N ASP A 523 -1.50 -1.64 -6.54
CA ASP A 523 -1.07 -3.02 -6.25
C ASP A 523 -0.36 -3.70 -7.42
N TRP A 524 -1.03 -4.47 -8.30
CA TRP A 524 -0.37 -5.17 -9.41
C TRP A 524 -0.91 -4.75 -10.78
N GLY A 525 -0.01 -4.33 -11.67
CA GLY A 525 -0.33 -4.05 -13.06
C GLY A 525 0.22 -2.69 -13.47
N SER A 526 0.06 -2.31 -14.74
CA SER A 526 0.50 -0.98 -15.19
C SER A 526 -0.65 0.00 -15.03
N ASP A 527 -0.65 0.72 -13.92
CA ASP A 527 -1.76 1.53 -13.45
C ASP A 527 -1.63 3.00 -13.83
N THR A 528 -2.77 3.70 -13.80
CA THR A 528 -2.83 5.16 -13.94
C THR A 528 -3.55 5.72 -12.72
N LEU A 529 -2.79 6.44 -11.89
CA LEU A 529 -3.19 6.97 -10.59
C LEU A 529 -3.25 8.50 -10.67
N SER A 530 -4.35 9.09 -10.21
CA SER A 530 -4.51 10.53 -10.08
C SER A 530 -5.07 10.87 -8.69
N GLY A 531 -4.33 11.67 -7.89
CA GLY A 531 -4.78 12.14 -6.59
C GLY A 531 -5.95 13.11 -6.71
N GLY A 532 -5.71 14.24 -7.36
CA GLY A 532 -6.73 15.23 -7.67
C GLY A 532 -6.55 16.51 -6.86
N VAL A 533 -7.45 16.81 -5.92
CA VAL A 533 -7.35 17.99 -5.06
C VAL A 533 -7.24 17.56 -3.61
N GLY A 534 -6.12 17.81 -2.97
CA GLY A 534 -5.89 17.47 -1.58
C GLY A 534 -4.47 16.97 -1.38
N ASN A 535 -4.13 16.60 -0.14
CA ASN A 535 -2.82 15.99 0.09
C ASN A 535 -2.96 14.48 -0.02
N ASP A 536 -2.61 13.95 -1.18
CA ASP A 536 -2.82 12.57 -1.56
C ASP A 536 -1.57 11.72 -1.34
N LEU A 537 -1.81 10.44 -1.14
CA LEU A 537 -0.79 9.43 -0.91
C LEU A 537 -0.94 8.34 -1.98
N LEU A 538 0.05 8.23 -2.86
CA LEU A 538 0.01 7.34 -4.03
C LEU A 538 1.05 6.22 -3.90
N TYR A 539 0.61 4.98 -4.09
CA TYR A 539 1.43 3.80 -4.34
C TYR A 539 1.13 3.29 -5.75
N GLY A 540 2.17 3.28 -6.60
CA GLY A 540 2.12 2.66 -7.93
C GLY A 540 1.78 1.18 -7.80
N GLY A 541 2.69 0.45 -7.16
CA GLY A 541 2.57 -0.97 -6.99
C GLY A 541 3.70 -1.68 -7.72
N ALA A 542 3.40 -2.81 -8.34
CA ALA A 542 4.32 -3.56 -9.18
C ALA A 542 3.97 -3.35 -10.66
N ASP A 543 4.99 -3.35 -11.53
CA ASP A 543 4.95 -3.00 -12.95
C ASP A 543 5.01 -1.48 -13.19
N ASN A 544 4.95 -1.03 -14.45
CA ASN A 544 5.27 0.36 -14.78
C ASN A 544 4.03 1.25 -14.72
N ASP A 545 4.00 2.16 -13.75
CA ASP A 545 2.85 2.98 -13.45
C ASP A 545 2.96 4.42 -13.96
N GLN A 546 1.82 5.10 -14.04
CA GLN A 546 1.73 6.54 -14.24
C GLN A 546 1.02 7.19 -13.05
N LEU A 547 1.70 8.10 -12.37
CA LEU A 547 1.22 8.73 -11.15
C LEU A 547 1.16 10.26 -11.32
N ASP A 548 0.03 10.85 -10.97
CA ASP A 548 -0.24 12.30 -10.96
C ASP A 548 -0.87 12.72 -9.63
N GLY A 549 -0.15 13.48 -8.82
CA GLY A 549 -0.61 13.96 -7.50
C GLY A 549 -1.76 14.92 -7.65
N GLY A 550 -1.48 16.08 -8.25
CA GLY A 550 -2.51 17.07 -8.56
C GLY A 550 -2.32 18.31 -7.70
N GLU A 551 -3.42 18.95 -7.30
CA GLU A 551 -3.33 20.18 -6.50
C GLU A 551 -3.14 19.86 -5.01
N ASP A 552 -2.36 20.70 -4.33
CA ASP A 552 -1.95 20.60 -2.92
C ASP A 552 -0.73 19.67 -2.77
N SER A 553 -0.39 19.18 -1.56
CA SER A 553 0.93 18.54 -1.32
C SER A 553 0.82 17.03 -1.30
N ASP A 554 1.41 16.39 -2.30
CA ASP A 554 1.26 14.96 -2.56
C ASP A 554 2.51 14.15 -2.24
N THR A 555 2.29 12.87 -1.90
CA THR A 555 3.34 11.92 -1.54
C THR A 555 3.24 10.65 -2.37
N TYR A 556 4.30 10.36 -3.12
CA TYR A 556 4.45 9.12 -3.88
C TYR A 556 5.40 8.21 -3.10
N TYR A 557 4.93 7.05 -2.67
CA TYR A 557 5.77 6.12 -1.92
C TYR A 557 6.37 5.05 -2.81
N VAL A 558 7.68 4.84 -2.63
CA VAL A 558 8.43 3.79 -3.30
C VAL A 558 9.18 2.90 -2.33
N SER A 559 9.30 1.63 -2.66
CA SER A 559 9.93 0.61 -1.84
C SER A 559 10.49 -0.53 -2.70
N GLY A 560 11.31 -1.38 -2.08
CA GLY A 560 11.86 -2.55 -2.74
C GLY A 560 13.06 -2.23 -3.66
N ASN A 561 13.68 -3.26 -4.22
CA ASN A 561 14.89 -3.13 -5.04
C ASN A 561 15.00 -4.22 -6.12
N LEU A 562 15.75 -3.91 -7.18
CA LEU A 562 15.97 -4.78 -8.33
C LEU A 562 16.84 -5.99 -7.96
N ALA A 563 17.72 -5.85 -6.96
CA ALA A 563 18.56 -6.94 -6.45
C ALA A 563 17.75 -8.08 -5.81
N GLY A 564 16.57 -7.77 -5.25
CA GLY A 564 15.59 -8.73 -4.74
C GLY A 564 14.81 -9.47 -5.83
N GLY A 565 15.03 -9.10 -7.11
CA GLY A 565 14.31 -9.60 -8.27
C GLY A 565 13.04 -8.82 -8.57
N TRP A 566 12.41 -9.12 -9.72
CA TRP A 566 11.22 -8.41 -10.20
C TRP A 566 10.03 -8.40 -9.25
N SER A 567 9.88 -9.41 -8.39
CA SER A 567 8.81 -9.42 -7.38
C SER A 567 9.06 -8.49 -6.20
N SER A 568 10.26 -7.92 -6.10
CA SER A 568 10.66 -6.98 -5.06
C SER A 568 10.90 -5.58 -5.62
N PHE A 569 10.77 -5.37 -6.92
CA PHE A 569 10.98 -4.09 -7.60
C PHE A 569 9.62 -3.58 -8.08
N GLN A 570 9.33 -2.31 -7.83
CA GLN A 570 8.03 -1.73 -8.12
C GLN A 570 7.85 -1.46 -9.61
N GLY A 571 8.90 -1.19 -10.37
CA GLY A 571 8.79 -0.95 -11.81
C GLY A 571 9.45 0.35 -12.21
N TYR A 572 9.29 0.71 -13.48
CA TYR A 572 9.81 1.95 -14.08
C TYR A 572 8.67 2.93 -14.32
N ASP A 573 8.41 3.76 -13.33
CA ASP A 573 7.22 4.59 -13.31
C ASP A 573 7.44 5.95 -13.95
N ILE A 574 6.33 6.65 -14.16
CA ILE A 574 6.29 8.05 -14.55
C ILE A 574 5.62 8.84 -13.43
N TYR A 575 6.41 9.65 -12.74
CA TYR A 575 5.96 10.57 -11.71
C TYR A 575 5.74 11.95 -12.34
N THR A 576 4.53 12.47 -12.22
CA THR A 576 4.16 13.82 -12.63
C THR A 576 3.33 14.44 -11.53
N ASP A 577 3.36 15.76 -11.43
CA ASP A 577 2.43 16.56 -10.66
C ASP A 577 1.93 17.67 -11.57
N THR A 578 0.64 17.63 -11.88
CA THR A 578 0.01 18.63 -12.74
C THR A 578 -0.55 19.83 -11.99
N GLY A 579 -0.54 19.82 -10.65
CA GLY A 579 -0.98 20.93 -9.83
C GLY A 579 0.01 22.08 -9.81
N THR A 580 -0.40 23.14 -9.11
CA THR A 580 0.39 24.39 -9.07
C THR A 580 0.61 24.94 -7.68
N SER A 581 0.15 24.22 -6.66
CA SER A 581 0.30 24.55 -5.26
C SER A 581 0.60 23.30 -4.48
N GLY A 582 1.54 23.36 -3.54
CA GLY A 582 1.94 22.17 -2.80
C GLY A 582 3.45 22.11 -2.61
N VAL A 583 3.90 21.05 -1.97
CA VAL A 583 5.26 20.55 -2.08
C VAL A 583 5.14 19.05 -2.27
N ASP A 584 5.55 18.60 -3.44
CA ASP A 584 5.28 17.25 -3.91
C ASP A 584 6.56 16.43 -3.81
N LYS A 585 6.42 15.21 -3.27
CA LYS A 585 7.57 14.42 -2.87
C LYS A 585 7.44 12.95 -3.22
N ILE A 586 8.52 12.39 -3.78
CA ILE A 586 8.71 10.94 -3.83
C ILE A 586 9.48 10.53 -2.57
N VAL A 587 8.97 9.55 -1.84
CA VAL A 587 9.56 9.10 -0.58
C VAL A 587 9.91 7.62 -0.67
N ALA A 588 11.20 7.31 -0.50
CA ALA A 588 11.68 5.95 -0.45
C ALA A 588 11.57 5.37 0.97
N LEU A 589 11.03 4.17 1.10
CA LEU A 589 10.84 3.45 2.35
C LEU A 589 11.48 2.05 2.30
N GLY A 590 12.26 1.70 3.33
CA GLY A 590 12.84 0.36 3.41
C GLY A 590 13.97 0.20 4.45
N THR A 591 14.20 -1.05 4.88
CA THR A 591 15.29 -1.40 5.83
C THR A 591 16.59 -1.86 5.14
N GLY A 592 16.69 -1.66 3.83
CA GLY A 592 17.82 -2.05 2.98
C GLY A 592 18.04 -1.02 1.88
N ASP A 593 18.53 -1.45 0.72
CA ASP A 593 18.60 -0.60 -0.47
C ASP A 593 17.20 -0.52 -1.11
N VAL A 594 16.88 0.62 -1.72
CA VAL A 594 15.63 0.88 -2.46
C VAL A 594 15.97 1.39 -3.85
N ASP A 595 15.34 0.83 -4.88
CA ASP A 595 15.49 1.29 -6.26
C ASP A 595 14.21 1.98 -6.72
N LEU A 596 14.29 3.30 -6.97
CA LEU A 596 13.25 4.12 -7.56
C LEU A 596 13.39 4.05 -9.08
N GLY A 597 12.60 3.17 -9.72
CA GLY A 597 12.62 3.04 -11.17
C GLY A 597 11.89 4.19 -11.85
N ILE A 598 12.56 4.85 -12.79
CA ILE A 598 12.02 6.01 -13.50
C ILE A 598 12.26 5.85 -14.99
N ARG A 599 11.19 5.93 -15.77
CA ARG A 599 11.28 5.89 -17.24
C ARG A 599 11.62 7.24 -17.87
N SER A 600 11.12 8.31 -17.26
CA SER A 600 11.41 9.69 -17.68
C SER A 600 11.12 10.65 -16.55
N PHE A 601 11.96 11.66 -16.38
CA PHE A 601 11.75 12.71 -15.39
C PHE A 601 12.18 14.05 -15.94
N SER A 602 11.31 15.04 -15.84
CA SER A 602 11.54 16.38 -16.37
C SER A 602 11.74 17.37 -15.23
N ALA A 603 12.52 18.43 -15.46
CA ALA A 603 12.56 19.59 -14.57
C ALA A 603 11.19 20.28 -14.37
N ASN A 604 10.19 19.95 -15.21
CA ASN A 604 8.79 20.40 -15.05
C ASN A 604 7.87 19.25 -14.64
N SER A 605 8.40 18.19 -14.00
CA SER A 605 7.58 17.12 -13.45
C SER A 605 6.62 17.61 -12.38
N GLY A 606 6.89 18.76 -11.76
CA GLY A 606 6.14 19.27 -10.62
C GLY A 606 6.59 18.65 -9.29
N ILE A 607 7.46 17.64 -9.29
CA ILE A 607 8.00 17.03 -8.07
C ILE A 607 9.17 17.87 -7.54
N GLU A 608 9.01 18.49 -6.38
CA GLU A 608 10.08 19.28 -5.75
C GLU A 608 11.06 18.46 -4.93
N THR A 609 10.69 17.28 -4.43
CA THR A 609 11.53 16.54 -3.48
C THR A 609 11.61 15.04 -3.77
N ILE A 610 12.80 14.46 -3.64
CA ILE A 610 13.01 13.01 -3.46
C ILE A 610 13.66 12.78 -2.11
N ASP A 611 12.97 12.06 -1.23
CA ASP A 611 13.38 11.81 0.16
C ASP A 611 13.83 10.36 0.36
N GLY A 612 15.13 10.19 0.63
CA GLY A 612 15.76 8.91 0.93
C GLY A 612 15.99 8.65 2.42
N THR A 613 15.53 9.55 3.31
CA THR A 613 15.80 9.44 4.77
C THR A 613 15.05 8.31 5.45
N GLY A 614 13.99 7.80 4.82
CA GLY A 614 13.25 6.60 5.24
C GLY A 614 13.98 5.28 4.98
N VAL A 615 15.16 5.33 4.34
CA VAL A 615 15.94 4.16 3.91
C VAL A 615 17.26 4.06 4.65
N THR A 616 17.57 2.88 5.21
CA THR A 616 18.85 2.66 5.91
C THR A 616 20.01 2.31 4.98
N GLY A 617 19.71 1.80 3.79
CA GLY A 617 20.66 1.55 2.72
C GLY A 617 20.73 2.70 1.71
N LYS A 618 21.05 2.34 0.47
CA LYS A 618 21.13 3.25 -0.67
C LYS A 618 19.77 3.44 -1.33
N VAL A 619 19.52 4.63 -1.84
CA VAL A 619 18.40 4.90 -2.74
C VAL A 619 18.97 5.12 -4.14
N THR A 620 18.71 4.19 -5.05
CA THR A 620 19.15 4.30 -6.44
C THR A 620 17.98 4.78 -7.28
N ILE A 621 18.12 5.92 -7.96
CA ILE A 621 17.22 6.29 -9.04
C ILE A 621 17.69 5.54 -10.28
N VAL A 622 16.85 4.68 -10.85
CA VAL A 622 17.25 3.72 -11.88
C VAL A 622 16.47 3.94 -13.18
N GLY A 623 17.20 4.18 -14.27
CA GLY A 623 16.70 4.16 -15.64
C GLY A 623 16.43 2.75 -16.16
N ASP A 624 15.80 2.63 -17.34
CA ASP A 624 15.47 1.36 -17.97
C ASP A 624 16.52 0.92 -19.01
N TRP A 625 16.14 0.08 -19.99
CA TRP A 625 17.04 -0.35 -21.08
C TRP A 625 16.99 0.55 -22.33
N SER A 626 16.32 1.70 -22.23
CA SER A 626 16.09 2.64 -23.31
C SER A 626 16.84 3.94 -23.05
N ASP A 627 17.00 4.75 -24.10
CA ASP A 627 17.49 6.13 -23.95
C ASP A 627 16.55 6.93 -23.03
N ASN A 628 16.98 7.23 -21.81
CA ASN A 628 16.21 7.97 -20.81
C ASN A 628 16.56 9.46 -20.80
N THR A 629 15.61 10.27 -20.35
CA THR A 629 15.84 11.69 -20.05
C THR A 629 15.42 11.93 -18.62
N LEU A 630 16.41 12.21 -17.77
CA LEU A 630 16.29 12.33 -16.33
C LEU A 630 16.86 13.68 -15.90
N ASP A 631 15.99 14.66 -15.65
CA ASP A 631 16.38 16.03 -15.31
C ASP A 631 15.84 16.43 -13.93
N PHE A 632 16.71 16.38 -12.92
CA PHE A 632 16.41 16.69 -11.52
C PHE A 632 16.77 18.12 -11.14
N SER A 633 17.05 19.01 -12.09
CA SER A 633 17.57 20.36 -11.81
C SER A 633 16.68 21.21 -10.90
N ASN A 634 15.38 20.92 -10.83
CA ASN A 634 14.40 21.57 -9.94
C ASN A 634 13.97 20.71 -8.74
N THR A 635 14.56 19.53 -8.55
CA THR A 635 14.14 18.55 -7.52
C THR A 635 15.22 18.38 -6.47
N ALA A 636 14.89 18.70 -5.21
CA ALA A 636 15.80 18.56 -4.08
C ALA A 636 15.90 17.11 -3.63
N PHE A 637 17.13 16.64 -3.40
CA PHE A 637 17.37 15.34 -2.77
C PHE A 637 17.54 15.52 -1.26
N VAL A 638 16.78 14.76 -0.48
CA VAL A 638 16.82 14.78 0.98
C VAL A 638 17.39 13.45 1.46
N GLY A 639 18.63 13.51 1.96
CA GLY A 639 19.42 12.34 2.33
C GLY A 639 20.73 12.25 1.53
N ASP A 640 21.80 11.78 2.17
CA ASP A 640 23.12 11.63 1.55
C ASP A 640 23.31 10.24 0.89
N ASN A 641 22.22 9.46 0.78
CA ASN A 641 22.21 8.07 0.30
C ASN A 641 21.57 7.90 -1.08
N ILE A 642 21.27 9.00 -1.79
CA ILE A 642 20.64 8.99 -3.12
C ILE A 642 21.72 9.01 -4.22
N GLU A 643 21.59 8.15 -5.22
CA GLU A 643 22.36 8.20 -6.46
C GLU A 643 21.47 8.05 -7.70
N ILE A 644 22.02 8.36 -8.87
CA ILE A 644 21.34 8.20 -10.17
C ILE A 644 22.12 7.18 -11.01
N ASN A 645 21.41 6.25 -11.64
CA ASN A 645 21.94 5.25 -12.55
C ASN A 645 21.07 5.16 -13.81
N GLY A 646 21.58 5.58 -14.97
CA GLY A 646 20.86 5.53 -16.26
C GLY A 646 20.63 4.11 -16.78
N TYR A 647 21.44 3.16 -16.30
CA TYR A 647 21.38 1.74 -16.60
C TYR A 647 21.82 1.37 -18.02
N TRP A 648 20.94 1.18 -19.00
CA TRP A 648 21.35 0.93 -20.39
C TRP A 648 20.59 1.86 -21.32
N GLY A 649 21.27 2.43 -22.31
CA GLY A 649 20.67 3.42 -23.19
C GLY A 649 21.64 4.56 -23.41
N ASN A 650 21.34 5.46 -24.34
CA ASN A 650 22.07 6.72 -24.46
C ASN A 650 21.32 7.77 -23.66
N ASP A 651 21.66 7.85 -22.38
CA ASP A 651 20.88 8.59 -21.41
C ASP A 651 21.26 10.07 -21.37
N ASN A 652 20.30 10.91 -21.00
CA ASN A 652 20.55 12.33 -20.74
C ASN A 652 20.18 12.62 -19.29
N ILE A 653 21.20 12.70 -18.44
CA ILE A 653 21.07 12.80 -16.98
C ILE A 653 21.56 14.17 -16.53
N THR A 654 20.69 14.90 -15.85
CA THR A 654 21.00 16.16 -15.17
C THR A 654 20.65 16.04 -13.69
N GLY A 655 21.64 16.24 -12.82
CA GLY A 655 21.50 16.29 -11.37
C GLY A 655 20.85 17.58 -10.88
N ASN A 656 21.01 17.85 -9.59
CA ASN A 656 20.43 19.01 -8.91
C ASN A 656 21.52 19.97 -8.40
N ALA A 657 21.26 20.70 -7.32
CA ALA A 657 22.22 21.64 -6.74
C ALA A 657 22.98 21.05 -5.52
N ALA A 658 22.75 19.78 -5.21
CA ALA A 658 23.46 19.04 -4.18
C ALA A 658 24.57 18.19 -4.80
N ASN A 659 25.44 17.64 -3.96
CA ASN A 659 26.46 16.70 -4.43
C ASN A 659 25.78 15.42 -4.94
N ASN A 660 25.91 15.13 -6.23
CA ASN A 660 25.29 14.00 -6.87
C ASN A 660 26.29 12.88 -7.14
N VAL A 661 25.80 11.64 -7.14
CA VAL A 661 26.51 10.47 -7.65
C VAL A 661 25.75 10.01 -8.87
N ILE A 662 26.39 10.05 -10.04
CA ILE A 662 25.81 9.74 -11.34
C ILE A 662 26.60 8.58 -11.96
N ILE A 663 25.86 7.53 -12.32
CA ILE A 663 26.33 6.40 -13.13
C ILE A 663 25.58 6.51 -14.45
N GLY A 664 26.28 6.76 -15.56
CA GLY A 664 25.66 6.79 -16.90
C GLY A 664 25.04 5.43 -17.21
N GLY A 665 25.86 4.39 -17.12
CA GLY A 665 25.43 3.03 -17.40
C GLY A 665 26.11 2.54 -18.66
N GLY A 666 25.43 1.76 -19.48
CA GLY A 666 25.92 1.32 -20.78
C GLY A 666 25.30 2.13 -21.92
N GLY A 667 26.11 2.87 -22.67
CA GLY A 667 25.68 3.60 -23.87
C GLY A 667 26.53 4.84 -24.12
N GLU A 668 26.07 5.77 -24.95
CA GLU A 668 26.72 7.08 -25.09
C GLU A 668 25.93 8.13 -24.31
N ASP A 669 26.28 8.33 -23.06
CA ASP A 669 25.48 9.14 -22.14
C ASP A 669 25.88 10.62 -22.18
N LYS A 670 24.94 11.47 -21.77
CA LYS A 670 25.15 12.89 -21.52
C LYS A 670 24.91 13.18 -20.07
N LEU A 671 25.97 13.57 -19.36
CA LEU A 671 25.95 13.69 -17.91
C LEU A 671 26.28 15.14 -17.49
N ASN A 672 25.50 15.66 -16.56
CA ASN A 672 25.64 16.99 -15.96
C ASN A 672 25.23 16.93 -14.48
N GLY A 673 26.15 17.18 -13.56
CA GLY A 673 25.93 17.14 -12.11
C GLY A 673 25.12 18.33 -11.64
N GLY A 674 25.42 19.52 -12.18
CA GLY A 674 24.78 20.75 -11.75
C GLY A 674 25.68 21.46 -10.75
N ASN A 675 25.11 22.14 -9.76
CA ASN A 675 25.99 22.70 -8.72
C ASN A 675 26.22 21.64 -7.66
N GLY A 676 27.40 21.60 -7.06
CA GLY A 676 27.70 20.57 -6.08
C GLY A 676 29.11 20.07 -6.29
N SER A 677 29.56 19.17 -5.44
CA SER A 677 30.74 18.37 -5.71
C SER A 677 30.27 17.02 -6.20
N ASP A 678 30.17 16.89 -7.52
CA ASP A 678 29.49 15.77 -8.16
C ASP A 678 30.48 14.66 -8.53
N GLN A 679 29.98 13.43 -8.55
CA GLN A 679 30.74 12.24 -8.88
C GLN A 679 30.14 11.50 -10.07
N TYR A 680 30.96 11.30 -11.10
CA TYR A 680 30.63 10.51 -12.29
C TYR A 680 31.35 9.17 -12.19
N VAL A 681 30.63 8.10 -11.91
CA VAL A 681 31.22 6.82 -11.49
C VAL A 681 31.33 5.85 -12.67
N TYR A 682 32.53 5.32 -12.88
CA TYR A 682 32.83 4.29 -13.86
C TYR A 682 33.35 3.01 -13.19
N THR A 683 32.83 1.86 -13.62
CA THR A 683 33.19 0.54 -13.10
C THR A 683 33.55 -0.48 -14.19
N GLY A 684 33.25 -0.14 -15.45
CA GLY A 684 33.40 -1.02 -16.60
C GLY A 684 34.84 -1.20 -17.08
N TYR A 685 35.08 -2.28 -17.83
CA TYR A 685 36.35 -2.52 -18.53
C TYR A 685 36.05 -3.03 -19.94
N GLN A 686 36.71 -2.47 -20.95
CA GLN A 686 36.63 -2.89 -22.34
C GLN A 686 37.46 -4.16 -22.52
N SER A 687 36.91 -5.28 -22.08
CA SER A 687 37.43 -6.61 -22.42
C SER A 687 36.96 -7.02 -23.83
N ASN A 688 37.38 -8.19 -24.29
CA ASN A 688 36.85 -8.78 -25.54
C ASN A 688 35.33 -9.08 -25.48
N GLU A 689 34.69 -8.86 -24.33
CA GLU A 689 33.25 -8.95 -24.10
C GLU A 689 32.68 -7.53 -23.94
N TRP A 690 31.92 -7.06 -24.93
CA TRP A 690 31.30 -5.72 -25.01
C TRP A 690 30.20 -5.46 -23.96
N ASN A 691 29.97 -6.38 -23.03
CA ASN A 691 28.85 -6.35 -22.09
C ASN A 691 29.20 -5.68 -20.74
N THR A 692 30.45 -5.26 -20.52
CA THR A 692 30.91 -4.59 -19.30
C THR A 692 31.49 -3.20 -19.53
N PHE A 693 31.51 -2.71 -20.78
CA PHE A 693 31.97 -1.36 -21.07
C PHE A 693 30.79 -0.40 -20.99
N GLU A 694 30.95 0.66 -20.20
CA GLU A 694 29.92 1.66 -19.92
C GLU A 694 29.70 2.62 -21.12
N GLY A 695 30.59 2.59 -22.11
CA GLY A 695 30.42 3.32 -23.36
C GLY A 695 31.18 4.64 -23.39
N TYR A 696 30.79 5.56 -24.28
CA TYR A 696 31.56 6.77 -24.60
C TYR A 696 30.75 8.03 -24.29
N ASP A 697 30.96 8.58 -23.11
CA ASP A 697 30.06 9.60 -22.57
C ASP A 697 30.53 11.01 -22.84
N THR A 698 29.57 11.92 -22.95
CA THR A 698 29.81 13.36 -22.96
C THR A 698 29.47 13.92 -21.59
N ILE A 699 30.48 14.38 -20.87
CA ILE A 699 30.30 15.05 -19.58
C ILE A 699 30.40 16.57 -19.80
N THR A 700 29.35 17.29 -19.41
CA THR A 700 29.32 18.75 -19.43
C THR A 700 28.67 19.22 -18.15
N ASP A 701 29.48 19.31 -17.10
CA ASP A 701 29.06 19.89 -15.84
C ASP A 701 28.91 21.40 -16.00
N THR A 702 27.69 21.88 -15.78
CA THR A 702 27.34 23.30 -15.88
C THR A 702 27.41 24.03 -14.53
N GLY A 703 27.75 23.31 -13.47
CA GLY A 703 28.01 23.81 -12.14
C GLY A 703 29.02 24.94 -12.08
N THR A 704 28.88 25.77 -11.06
CA THR A 704 29.85 26.85 -10.79
C THR A 704 30.43 26.79 -9.38
N THR A 705 30.04 25.78 -8.59
CA THR A 705 30.43 25.61 -7.20
C THR A 705 30.67 24.15 -6.90
N GLY A 706 31.71 23.85 -6.13
CA GLY A 706 32.05 22.50 -5.70
C GLY A 706 33.28 21.99 -6.43
N THR A 707 33.43 20.67 -6.52
CA THR A 707 34.56 20.01 -7.18
C THR A 707 34.06 18.73 -7.79
N ASP A 708 34.07 18.67 -9.10
CA ASP A 708 33.41 17.63 -9.87
C ASP A 708 34.45 16.61 -10.31
N THR A 709 34.13 15.35 -10.07
CA THR A 709 35.09 14.26 -10.10
C THR A 709 34.57 13.09 -10.92
N ILE A 710 35.34 12.67 -11.93
CA ILE A 710 35.17 11.34 -12.52
C ILE A 710 35.86 10.33 -11.60
N VAL A 711 35.13 9.30 -11.14
CA VAL A 711 35.62 8.32 -10.16
C VAL A 711 35.61 6.92 -10.78
N ALA A 712 36.78 6.32 -10.93
CA ALA A 712 36.89 4.92 -11.34
C ALA A 712 36.88 3.99 -10.12
N LYS A 713 36.09 2.91 -10.17
CA LYS A 713 36.00 1.89 -9.10
C LYS A 713 36.07 0.49 -9.68
N GLY A 714 37.00 -0.34 -9.19
CA GLY A 714 37.09 -1.72 -9.68
C GLY A 714 38.23 -2.54 -9.08
N THR A 715 38.07 -3.86 -9.05
CA THR A 715 39.12 -4.77 -8.56
C THR A 715 40.16 -5.16 -9.63
N ALA A 716 39.96 -4.71 -10.87
CA ALA A 716 40.83 -5.00 -12.02
C ALA A 716 41.13 -3.69 -12.76
N ASN A 717 41.36 -3.73 -14.07
CA ASN A 717 41.42 -2.51 -14.88
C ASN A 717 40.01 -1.91 -15.03
N VAL A 718 39.92 -0.61 -15.24
CA VAL A 718 38.68 0.12 -15.55
C VAL A 718 38.95 1.02 -16.74
N ASP A 719 38.00 1.11 -17.67
CA ASP A 719 38.09 2.03 -18.80
C ASP A 719 36.99 3.09 -18.67
N ILE A 720 37.38 4.37 -18.81
CA ILE A 720 36.50 5.54 -18.79
C ILE A 720 36.38 6.00 -20.24
N GLY A 721 35.25 5.74 -20.90
CA GLY A 721 35.04 6.21 -22.26
C GLY A 721 34.51 7.63 -22.29
N LEU A 722 35.22 8.52 -22.98
CA LEU A 722 34.85 9.93 -23.10
C LEU A 722 34.78 10.37 -24.55
N LYS A 723 33.70 11.07 -24.87
CA LYS A 723 33.46 11.68 -26.18
C LYS A 723 33.62 13.19 -26.06
N SER A 724 34.68 13.73 -26.68
CA SER A 724 34.96 15.18 -26.72
C SER A 724 35.09 15.85 -25.34
N PHE A 725 36.08 15.45 -24.56
CA PHE A 725 36.41 16.06 -23.26
C PHE A 725 37.32 17.28 -23.43
N GLY A 726 37.03 18.38 -22.74
CA GLY A 726 37.92 19.54 -22.80
C GLY A 726 37.77 20.49 -21.63
N VAL A 727 38.48 21.62 -21.66
CA VAL A 727 38.56 22.62 -20.58
C VAL A 727 37.23 23.21 -20.10
N ASN A 728 36.14 22.99 -20.85
CA ASN A 728 34.79 23.45 -20.49
C ASN A 728 33.88 22.29 -20.02
N SER A 729 34.43 21.10 -19.76
CA SER A 729 33.67 19.95 -19.24
C SER A 729 33.14 20.19 -17.83
N GLY A 730 33.71 21.15 -17.10
CA GLY A 730 33.43 21.40 -15.69
C GLY A 730 34.09 20.39 -14.74
N ILE A 731 34.84 19.41 -15.25
CA ILE A 731 35.48 18.39 -14.41
C ILE A 731 36.87 18.84 -13.94
N GLU A 732 37.03 19.01 -12.64
CA GLU A 732 38.33 19.34 -12.04
C GLU A 732 39.18 18.12 -11.72
N THR A 733 38.59 16.94 -11.48
CA THR A 733 39.34 15.77 -11.00
C THR A 733 38.95 14.47 -11.71
N ILE A 734 39.95 13.62 -11.98
CA ILE A 734 39.74 12.19 -12.29
C ILE A 734 40.48 11.36 -11.25
N ASP A 735 39.74 10.54 -10.50
CA ASP A 735 40.25 9.71 -9.42
C ASP A 735 40.29 8.22 -9.82
N GLY A 736 41.50 7.69 -9.96
CA GLY A 736 41.79 6.29 -10.26
C GLY A 736 42.16 5.45 -9.04
N THR A 737 42.19 6.04 -7.84
CA THR A 737 42.65 5.35 -6.61
C THR A 737 41.71 4.23 -6.15
N GLY A 738 40.46 4.24 -6.62
CA GLY A 738 39.47 3.17 -6.41
C GLY A 738 39.71 1.91 -7.24
N VAL A 739 40.78 1.87 -8.04
CA VAL A 739 41.07 0.80 -9.01
C VAL A 739 42.39 0.10 -8.68
N ALA A 740 42.38 -1.23 -8.57
CA ALA A 740 43.59 -2.01 -8.31
C ALA A 740 44.50 -2.19 -9.54
N GLY A 741 43.91 -2.14 -10.74
CA GLY A 741 44.61 -2.19 -12.03
C GLY A 741 44.87 -0.82 -12.64
N LYS A 742 44.99 -0.78 -13.96
CA LYS A 742 45.08 0.46 -14.75
C LYS A 742 43.70 1.10 -14.93
N VAL A 743 43.67 2.42 -14.95
CA VAL A 743 42.52 3.22 -15.41
C VAL A 743 42.87 3.78 -16.78
N THR A 744 42.15 3.37 -17.82
CA THR A 744 42.37 3.90 -19.18
C THR A 744 41.25 4.86 -19.52
N ILE A 745 41.57 6.13 -19.73
CA ILE A 745 40.66 7.06 -20.38
C ILE A 745 40.74 6.79 -21.87
N VAL A 746 39.59 6.49 -22.50
CA VAL A 746 39.54 6.05 -23.90
C VAL A 746 38.67 6.96 -24.74
N GLY A 747 39.20 7.35 -25.91
CA GLY A 747 38.42 7.94 -27.01
C GLY A 747 37.61 6.89 -27.77
N ASP A 748 36.73 7.32 -28.67
CA ASP A 748 36.02 6.41 -29.58
C ASP A 748 36.84 6.12 -30.86
N TRP A 749 36.27 5.42 -31.85
CA TRP A 749 36.97 5.13 -33.12
C TRP A 749 36.93 6.27 -34.15
N SER A 750 36.66 7.49 -33.72
CA SER A 750 36.65 8.69 -34.56
C SER A 750 37.75 9.67 -34.13
N ASP A 751 37.86 10.81 -34.82
CA ASP A 751 38.82 11.85 -34.46
C ASP A 751 38.41 12.47 -33.10
N ASN A 752 39.13 12.14 -32.03
CA ASN A 752 38.84 12.61 -30.68
C ASN A 752 39.55 13.94 -30.38
N THR A 753 38.95 14.74 -29.49
CA THR A 753 39.61 15.90 -28.88
C THR A 753 39.47 15.76 -27.37
N LEU A 754 40.58 15.49 -26.70
CA LEU A 754 40.67 15.22 -25.26
C LEU A 754 41.67 16.19 -24.62
N ASP A 755 41.17 17.18 -23.88
CA ASP A 755 42.01 18.20 -23.24
C ASP A 755 41.82 18.20 -21.72
N PHE A 756 42.83 17.68 -21.01
CA PHE A 756 42.86 17.55 -19.56
C PHE A 756 43.65 18.67 -18.87
N SER A 757 44.02 19.74 -19.57
CA SER A 757 44.92 20.78 -19.04
C SER A 757 44.43 21.45 -17.74
N ASN A 758 43.12 21.41 -17.45
CA ASN A 758 42.51 21.90 -16.22
C ASN A 758 42.03 20.80 -15.26
N THR A 759 42.30 19.52 -15.56
CA THR A 759 41.77 18.37 -14.83
C THR A 759 42.92 17.64 -14.13
N ALA A 760 42.85 17.55 -12.80
CA ALA A 760 43.85 16.87 -11.97
C ALA A 760 43.62 15.36 -11.97
N PHE A 761 44.70 14.59 -12.11
CA PHE A 761 44.68 13.13 -11.98
C PHE A 761 45.09 12.73 -10.55
N VAL A 762 44.28 11.88 -9.93
CA VAL A 762 44.51 11.34 -8.59
C VAL A 762 44.75 9.84 -8.71
N GLY A 763 46.00 9.42 -8.51
CA GLY A 763 46.47 8.05 -8.69
C GLY A 763 47.49 7.93 -9.84
N ASP A 764 48.49 7.07 -9.66
CA ASP A 764 49.58 6.86 -10.63
C ASP A 764 49.24 5.79 -11.69
N ASN A 765 47.98 5.35 -11.76
CA ASN A 765 47.49 4.25 -12.60
C ASN A 765 46.63 4.71 -13.78
N ILE A 766 46.52 6.03 -14.01
CA ILE A 766 45.72 6.62 -15.07
C ILE A 766 46.57 6.77 -16.35
N GLN A 767 46.03 6.33 -17.49
CA GLN A 767 46.61 6.50 -18.82
C GLN A 767 45.51 6.96 -19.80
N ILE A 768 45.90 7.61 -20.90
CA ILE A 768 44.99 8.10 -21.94
C ILE A 768 45.28 7.35 -23.24
N HIS A 769 44.23 6.92 -23.95
CA HIS A 769 44.33 6.20 -25.22
C HIS A 769 43.33 6.74 -26.25
N GLY A 770 43.81 7.31 -27.37
CA GLY A 770 42.98 7.87 -28.45
C GLY A 770 42.27 6.79 -29.28
N TYR A 771 42.90 5.63 -29.42
CA TYR A 771 42.44 4.49 -30.24
C TYR A 771 42.63 4.71 -31.74
N TRP A 772 41.57 4.91 -32.51
CA TRP A 772 41.65 5.07 -33.97
C TRP A 772 41.02 6.40 -34.31
N GLY A 773 41.64 7.16 -35.21
CA GLY A 773 41.22 8.52 -35.53
C GLY A 773 42.43 9.43 -35.54
N ASN A 774 42.28 10.64 -36.08
CA ASN A 774 43.29 11.68 -35.93
C ASN A 774 43.02 12.42 -34.63
N ASP A 775 43.62 11.93 -33.55
CA ASP A 775 43.28 12.37 -32.20
C ASP A 775 44.08 13.61 -31.80
N THR A 776 43.45 14.52 -31.06
CA THR A 776 44.13 15.64 -30.40
C THR A 776 44.02 15.47 -28.90
N ILE A 777 45.14 15.13 -28.25
CA ILE A 777 45.19 14.80 -26.83
C ILE A 777 46.16 15.74 -26.11
N THR A 778 45.68 16.42 -25.09
CA THR A 778 46.49 17.27 -24.20
C THR A 778 46.37 16.77 -22.76
N GLY A 779 47.52 16.45 -22.16
CA GLY A 779 47.64 16.07 -20.75
C GLY A 779 47.49 17.25 -19.78
N ASN A 780 47.94 17.05 -18.55
CA ASN A 780 47.86 18.02 -17.46
C ASN A 780 49.26 18.34 -16.90
N ALA A 781 49.33 18.74 -15.63
CA ALA A 781 50.61 19.06 -14.97
C ALA A 781 51.22 17.89 -14.18
N ALA A 782 50.62 16.70 -14.27
CA ALA A 782 51.10 15.46 -13.67
C ALA A 782 51.78 14.60 -14.73
N ASN A 783 52.54 13.60 -14.29
CA ASN A 783 53.18 12.64 -15.19
C ASN A 783 52.11 11.83 -15.94
N ASN A 784 51.98 12.04 -17.23
CA ASN A 784 50.95 11.43 -18.05
C ASN A 784 51.51 10.28 -18.90
N VAL A 785 50.66 9.28 -19.17
CA VAL A 785 50.90 8.26 -20.19
C VAL A 785 49.86 8.47 -21.28
N ILE A 786 50.30 8.91 -22.46
CA ILE A 786 49.44 9.25 -23.59
C ILE A 786 49.77 8.33 -24.77
N ILE A 787 48.75 7.66 -25.29
CA ILE A 787 48.84 6.76 -26.43
C ILE A 787 47.88 7.29 -27.50
N GLY A 788 48.39 7.73 -28.64
CA GLY A 788 47.56 8.21 -29.76
C GLY A 788 46.77 7.05 -30.35
N GLY A 789 47.48 6.09 -30.92
CA GLY A 789 46.91 4.85 -31.40
C GLY A 789 47.09 4.70 -32.91
N GLY A 790 46.05 4.94 -33.70
CA GLY A 790 46.11 4.82 -35.14
C GLY A 790 45.45 5.99 -35.85
N GLY A 791 46.21 6.76 -36.61
CA GLY A 791 45.79 7.98 -37.29
C GLY A 791 46.89 9.04 -37.21
N GLU A 792 46.69 10.23 -37.76
CA GLU A 792 47.66 11.33 -37.62
C GLU A 792 47.39 12.10 -36.33
N ASP A 793 48.07 11.72 -35.25
CA ASP A 793 47.75 12.20 -33.90
C ASP A 793 48.52 13.45 -33.50
N ILE A 794 47.91 14.29 -32.66
CA ILE A 794 48.53 15.45 -32.01
C ILE A 794 48.53 15.22 -30.51
N LEU A 795 49.69 14.89 -29.94
CA LEU A 795 49.86 14.57 -28.53
C LEU A 795 50.68 15.66 -27.82
N ASN A 796 50.19 16.14 -26.69
CA ASN A 796 50.87 17.12 -25.85
C ASN A 796 50.85 16.65 -24.38
N GLY A 797 52.03 16.37 -23.81
CA GLY A 797 52.17 15.91 -22.41
C GLY A 797 51.71 16.97 -21.40
N GLY A 798 52.11 18.22 -21.62
CA GLY A 798 51.76 19.32 -20.73
C GLY A 798 52.93 19.66 -19.81
N GLY A 799 52.80 19.38 -18.51
CA GLY A 799 53.91 19.46 -17.58
C GLY A 799 53.98 18.19 -16.74
N GLY A 800 55.16 17.84 -16.25
CA GLY A 800 55.37 16.54 -15.61
C GLY A 800 56.40 15.72 -16.38
N GLU A 801 56.67 14.50 -15.92
CA GLU A 801 57.51 13.56 -16.68
C GLU A 801 56.59 12.66 -17.50
N ASP A 802 56.38 13.02 -18.78
CA ASP A 802 55.35 12.42 -19.60
C ASP A 802 55.89 11.27 -20.48
N THR A 803 55.04 10.30 -20.77
CA THR A 803 55.31 9.20 -21.70
C THR A 803 54.34 9.27 -22.88
N LEU A 804 54.87 9.51 -24.08
CA LEU A 804 54.09 9.65 -25.30
C LEU A 804 54.39 8.49 -26.26
N ILE A 805 53.33 7.83 -26.73
CA ILE A 805 53.35 6.83 -27.80
C ILE A 805 52.44 7.37 -28.90
N GLY A 806 53.01 7.80 -30.03
CA GLY A 806 52.23 8.26 -31.19
C GLY A 806 51.33 7.15 -31.70
N GLY A 807 51.96 6.07 -32.19
CA GLY A 807 51.26 4.90 -32.69
C GLY A 807 51.44 4.80 -34.20
N LEU A 808 50.45 4.25 -34.89
CA LEU A 808 50.48 4.16 -36.35
C LEU A 808 50.02 5.48 -36.96
N GLY A 809 50.86 6.14 -37.75
CA GLY A 809 50.42 7.34 -38.44
C GLY A 809 51.57 8.29 -38.73
N SER A 810 51.24 9.57 -38.83
CA SER A 810 52.25 10.63 -38.88
C SER A 810 51.94 11.60 -37.76
N ASP A 811 52.60 11.38 -36.63
CA ASP A 811 52.19 11.97 -35.38
C ASP A 811 53.00 13.23 -35.05
N GLN A 812 52.38 14.13 -34.30
CA GLN A 812 52.97 15.33 -33.75
C GLN A 812 53.03 15.21 -32.24
N LEU A 813 54.24 15.08 -31.71
CA LEU A 813 54.50 14.80 -30.30
C LEU A 813 55.14 16.01 -29.63
N THR A 814 54.52 16.51 -28.56
CA THR A 814 55.04 17.61 -27.73
C THR A 814 55.14 17.10 -26.30
N GLY A 815 56.35 17.07 -25.74
CA GLY A 815 56.58 16.61 -24.36
C GLY A 815 56.08 17.63 -23.35
N GLY A 816 56.48 18.89 -23.52
CA GLY A 816 56.15 19.98 -22.62
C GLY A 816 57.21 20.24 -21.55
N GLU A 817 56.77 20.60 -20.34
CA GLU A 817 57.68 20.87 -19.23
C GLU A 817 58.02 19.59 -18.45
N GLY A 818 59.23 19.06 -18.61
CA GLY A 818 59.74 18.04 -17.69
C GLY A 818 60.80 17.15 -18.31
N ARG A 819 60.80 15.87 -17.93
CA ARG A 819 61.67 14.84 -18.50
C ARG A 819 60.79 13.85 -19.23
N ASP A 820 60.65 14.04 -20.53
CA ASP A 820 59.66 13.30 -21.29
C ASP A 820 60.28 12.09 -22.00
N CYS A 821 59.47 11.07 -22.24
CA CYS A 821 59.83 9.83 -22.89
C CYS A 821 58.94 9.60 -24.12
N PHE A 822 59.54 9.62 -25.31
CA PHE A 822 58.86 9.31 -26.57
C PHE A 822 59.17 7.86 -26.94
N ILE A 823 58.18 6.99 -26.88
CA ILE A 823 58.37 5.54 -27.09
C ILE A 823 57.87 5.13 -28.47
N PHE A 824 58.67 4.34 -29.16
CA PHE A 824 58.34 3.70 -30.43
C PHE A 824 58.66 2.21 -30.36
N ASN A 825 57.66 1.36 -30.59
CA ASN A 825 57.77 -0.10 -30.46
C ASN A 825 58.00 -0.79 -31.79
N THR A 826 57.59 -0.19 -32.90
CA THR A 826 57.74 -0.77 -34.24
C THR A 826 58.25 0.25 -35.24
N VAL A 827 58.84 -0.25 -36.34
CA VAL A 827 59.30 0.60 -37.46
C VAL A 827 58.12 1.32 -38.13
N ASP A 828 56.95 0.65 -38.15
CA ASP A 828 55.72 1.16 -38.75
C ASP A 828 55.10 2.32 -37.96
N GLU A 829 55.35 2.41 -36.64
CA GLU A 829 54.91 3.53 -35.81
C GLU A 829 55.64 4.84 -36.17
N ILE A 830 56.96 4.78 -36.39
CA ILE A 830 57.74 6.00 -36.70
C ILE A 830 57.51 6.47 -38.15
N GLY A 831 57.33 5.53 -39.07
CA GLY A 831 57.16 5.78 -40.49
C GLY A 831 58.37 6.43 -41.20
N GLN A 832 58.14 6.98 -42.40
CA GLN A 832 59.18 7.56 -43.26
C GLN A 832 58.65 8.68 -44.16
N GLY A 833 59.48 9.70 -44.41
CA GLY A 833 59.23 10.72 -45.42
C GLY A 833 58.06 11.64 -45.07
N ALA A 834 56.93 11.47 -45.76
CA ALA A 834 55.71 12.26 -45.47
C ALA A 834 54.88 11.67 -44.32
N ASN A 835 55.15 10.41 -43.95
CA ASN A 835 54.44 9.69 -42.89
C ASN A 835 55.34 9.53 -41.65
N GLN A 836 56.27 10.46 -41.44
CA GLN A 836 57.19 10.37 -40.31
C GLN A 836 56.60 11.09 -39.10
N ASP A 837 56.93 10.59 -37.92
CA ASP A 837 56.60 11.28 -36.67
C ASP A 837 57.51 12.49 -36.45
N ASN A 838 56.95 13.48 -35.76
CA ASN A 838 57.61 14.76 -35.48
C ASN A 838 57.52 15.08 -33.98
N ILE A 839 58.66 15.05 -33.30
CA ILE A 839 58.78 15.61 -31.95
C ILE A 839 59.04 17.12 -32.07
N LEU A 840 58.17 17.94 -31.46
CA LEU A 840 58.11 19.37 -31.72
C LEU A 840 58.96 20.23 -30.76
N ASP A 841 59.28 19.74 -29.55
CA ASP A 841 59.90 20.54 -28.48
C ASP A 841 61.02 19.83 -27.70
N PHE A 842 61.59 18.76 -28.25
CA PHE A 842 62.59 17.92 -27.59
C PHE A 842 63.73 18.68 -26.89
N ASN A 843 63.87 18.48 -25.59
CA ASN A 843 64.90 19.04 -24.74
C ASN A 843 66.04 18.03 -24.49
N THR A 844 67.18 18.23 -25.16
CA THR A 844 68.34 17.33 -25.08
C THR A 844 68.94 17.17 -23.67
N ASP A 845 68.64 18.08 -22.74
CA ASP A 845 69.14 17.98 -21.36
C ASP A 845 68.27 17.09 -20.45
N LEU A 846 67.03 16.80 -20.86
CA LEU A 846 66.02 16.15 -20.02
C LEU A 846 65.39 14.92 -20.70
N ASP A 847 65.01 15.03 -21.96
CA ASP A 847 64.10 14.09 -22.61
C ASP A 847 64.80 12.87 -23.20
N THR A 848 64.02 11.83 -23.44
CA THR A 848 64.49 10.54 -23.95
C THR A 848 63.60 10.04 -25.09
N ILE A 849 64.23 9.34 -26.03
CA ILE A 849 63.59 8.63 -27.12
C ILE A 849 63.86 7.14 -26.88
N ASP A 850 62.80 6.37 -26.66
CA ASP A 850 62.89 4.92 -26.47
C ASP A 850 62.51 4.20 -27.76
N ILE A 851 63.50 3.55 -28.36
CA ILE A 851 63.33 2.68 -29.51
C ILE A 851 63.77 1.25 -29.20
N SER A 852 63.91 0.90 -27.91
CA SER A 852 64.33 -0.43 -27.48
C SER A 852 63.30 -1.50 -27.80
N GLY A 853 62.05 -1.11 -28.12
CA GLY A 853 61.01 -2.01 -28.62
C GLY A 853 61.24 -2.46 -30.07
N ILE A 854 61.99 -1.69 -30.86
CA ILE A 854 62.23 -1.95 -32.28
C ILE A 854 63.40 -2.91 -32.46
N ASP A 855 63.16 -4.02 -33.15
CA ASP A 855 64.24 -4.94 -33.53
C ASP A 855 65.18 -4.29 -34.54
N ALA A 856 66.40 -3.98 -34.11
CA ALA A 856 67.40 -3.32 -34.94
C ALA A 856 67.90 -4.20 -36.09
N ASN A 857 67.61 -5.50 -36.13
CA ASN A 857 68.07 -6.35 -37.24
C ASN A 857 67.02 -7.40 -37.64
N SER A 858 66.16 -6.97 -38.57
CA SER A 858 65.10 -7.77 -39.18
C SER A 858 65.55 -9.07 -39.88
N LEU A 859 66.86 -9.27 -40.08
CA LEU A 859 67.42 -10.48 -40.70
C LEU A 859 67.68 -11.62 -39.70
N ASN A 860 67.56 -11.37 -38.39
CA ASN A 860 67.82 -12.34 -37.33
C ASN A 860 66.65 -12.40 -36.34
N ASP A 861 66.37 -13.59 -35.82
CA ASP A 861 65.35 -13.75 -34.79
C ASP A 861 65.79 -13.10 -33.45
N GLY A 862 64.90 -12.31 -32.84
CA GLY A 862 65.10 -11.67 -31.54
C GLY A 862 64.79 -10.17 -31.60
N ASN A 863 64.97 -9.47 -30.48
CA ASN A 863 64.98 -8.00 -30.45
C ASN A 863 66.43 -7.55 -30.20
N GLN A 864 67.06 -6.96 -31.20
CA GLN A 864 68.45 -6.52 -31.16
C GLN A 864 68.53 -5.01 -30.98
N SER A 865 69.50 -4.55 -30.19
CA SER A 865 69.73 -3.12 -29.98
C SER A 865 70.43 -2.45 -31.15
N PHE A 866 70.08 -1.20 -31.42
CA PHE A 866 70.78 -0.39 -32.42
C PHE A 866 72.20 0.00 -31.97
N THR A 867 73.05 0.32 -32.93
CA THR A 867 74.34 0.95 -32.74
C THR A 867 74.30 2.39 -33.26
N PHE A 868 74.39 3.38 -32.37
CA PHE A 868 74.40 4.79 -32.75
C PHE A 868 75.75 5.23 -33.33
N ILE A 869 75.76 5.61 -34.61
CA ILE A 869 76.98 5.97 -35.38
C ILE A 869 77.17 7.50 -35.55
N GLY A 870 76.37 8.31 -34.85
CA GLY A 870 76.37 9.77 -34.97
C GLY A 870 75.81 10.23 -36.32
N ALA A 871 76.46 11.20 -36.96
CA ALA A 871 76.03 11.72 -38.28
C ALA A 871 76.61 10.96 -39.49
N SER A 872 77.36 9.89 -39.26
CA SER A 872 78.00 9.10 -40.32
C SER A 872 76.97 8.43 -41.24
N ASP A 873 77.30 8.26 -42.52
CA ASP A 873 76.47 7.49 -43.45
C ASP A 873 76.40 6.01 -43.08
N PHE A 874 75.26 5.37 -43.36
CA PHE A 874 75.10 3.92 -43.19
C PHE A 874 76.13 3.16 -44.02
N SER A 875 76.71 2.12 -43.42
CA SER A 875 77.79 1.33 -44.01
C SER A 875 77.32 0.02 -44.67
N GLY A 876 76.00 -0.22 -44.70
CA GLY A 876 75.39 -1.48 -45.13
C GLY A 876 75.46 -2.58 -44.06
N GLN A 877 75.39 -2.19 -42.79
CA GLN A 877 75.24 -3.12 -41.66
C GLN A 877 73.88 -2.84 -41.01
N ALA A 878 73.06 -3.89 -40.87
CA ALA A 878 71.81 -3.80 -40.13
C ALA A 878 72.06 -3.39 -38.67
N GLY A 879 71.12 -2.66 -38.09
CA GLY A 879 71.13 -2.14 -36.74
C GLY A 879 71.91 -0.84 -36.57
N GLN A 880 72.14 -0.09 -37.65
CA GLN A 880 72.78 1.23 -37.55
C GLN A 880 71.73 2.31 -37.32
N LEU A 881 72.00 3.22 -36.37
CA LEU A 881 71.19 4.39 -36.07
C LEU A 881 72.03 5.66 -36.24
N ARG A 882 71.52 6.64 -36.98
CA ARG A 882 72.22 7.91 -37.25
C ARG A 882 71.32 9.11 -36.99
N PHE A 883 71.91 10.25 -36.64
CA PHE A 883 71.21 11.53 -36.50
C PHE A 883 71.88 12.60 -37.36
N ASP A 884 71.15 13.17 -38.32
CA ASP A 884 71.63 14.25 -39.19
C ASP A 884 70.50 15.22 -39.55
N GLY A 885 70.79 16.53 -39.56
CA GLY A 885 69.85 17.56 -40.02
C GLY A 885 68.51 17.63 -39.27
N GLY A 886 68.42 17.14 -38.02
CA GLY A 886 67.17 17.06 -37.26
C GLY A 886 66.39 15.77 -37.44
N LEU A 887 66.95 14.77 -38.15
CA LEU A 887 66.32 13.46 -38.38
C LEU A 887 67.12 12.35 -37.71
N LEU A 888 66.44 11.54 -36.90
CA LEU A 888 66.93 10.25 -36.41
C LEU A 888 66.50 9.16 -37.40
N CYS A 889 67.46 8.39 -37.90
CA CYS A 889 67.27 7.44 -38.99
C CYS A 889 67.86 6.08 -38.59
N GLY A 890 67.12 4.99 -38.78
CA GLY A 890 67.60 3.62 -38.54
C GLY A 890 67.60 2.76 -39.80
N ASP A 891 68.62 1.91 -39.95
CA ASP A 891 68.76 0.87 -40.98
C ASP A 891 68.71 -0.50 -40.28
N THR A 892 67.57 -1.17 -40.38
CA THR A 892 67.25 -2.47 -39.77
C THR A 892 67.54 -3.67 -40.69
N ASN A 893 67.70 -3.45 -42.00
CA ASN A 893 67.85 -4.52 -42.99
C ASN A 893 69.27 -4.58 -43.61
N GLY A 894 70.09 -3.56 -43.38
CA GLY A 894 71.49 -3.46 -43.80
C GLY A 894 71.71 -3.07 -45.25
N ASP A 895 70.73 -2.50 -45.95
CA ASP A 895 70.83 -2.06 -47.35
C ASP A 895 71.42 -0.65 -47.52
N ALA A 896 71.79 0.00 -46.41
CA ALA A 896 72.29 1.38 -46.33
C ALA A 896 71.24 2.45 -46.66
N VAL A 897 69.96 2.10 -46.64
CA VAL A 897 68.81 3.01 -46.72
C VAL A 897 68.13 3.05 -45.35
N SER A 898 67.54 4.19 -45.00
CA SER A 898 66.75 4.30 -43.77
C SER A 898 65.47 3.49 -43.90
N ASP A 899 65.15 2.68 -42.90
CA ASP A 899 63.86 1.97 -42.80
C ASP A 899 62.81 2.81 -42.07
N PHE A 900 63.23 3.70 -41.17
CA PHE A 900 62.37 4.72 -40.54
C PHE A 900 63.08 6.07 -40.43
N GLN A 901 62.30 7.15 -40.24
CA GLN A 901 62.79 8.51 -40.02
C GLN A 901 61.95 9.18 -38.94
N LEU A 902 62.57 9.70 -37.88
CA LEU A 902 61.91 10.48 -36.83
C LEU A 902 62.45 11.91 -36.88
N ALA A 903 61.57 12.90 -37.07
CA ALA A 903 61.96 14.30 -37.00
C ALA A 903 61.96 14.82 -35.57
N ILE A 904 63.01 15.57 -35.24
CA ILE A 904 63.20 16.20 -33.94
C ILE A 904 63.42 17.69 -34.19
N ALA A 905 62.36 18.47 -34.03
CA ALA A 905 62.35 19.89 -34.35
C ALA A 905 63.34 20.66 -33.46
N GLY A 906 64.11 21.58 -34.07
CA GLY A 906 65.01 22.47 -33.33
C GLY A 906 66.30 21.83 -32.80
N VAL A 907 66.49 20.51 -32.94
CA VAL A 907 67.68 19.79 -32.45
C VAL A 907 68.71 19.60 -33.57
N TYR A 908 69.95 20.04 -33.32
CA TYR A 908 71.05 19.95 -34.28
C TYR A 908 72.16 18.96 -33.88
N SER A 909 72.08 18.40 -32.67
CA SER A 909 72.98 17.37 -32.16
C SER A 909 72.25 16.55 -31.10
N LEU A 910 72.18 15.23 -31.29
CA LEU A 910 71.51 14.30 -30.37
C LEU A 910 72.56 13.41 -29.65
N PRO A 911 72.74 13.57 -28.33
CA PRO A 911 73.56 12.66 -27.53
C PRO A 911 72.96 11.24 -27.49
N VAL A 912 73.81 10.22 -27.55
CA VAL A 912 73.36 8.81 -27.41
C VAL A 912 72.70 8.54 -26.05
N THR A 913 72.96 9.37 -25.04
CA THR A 913 72.36 9.26 -23.70
C THR A 913 70.88 9.63 -23.67
N ASN A 914 70.37 10.32 -24.69
CA ASN A 914 68.94 10.61 -24.84
C ASN A 914 68.21 9.50 -25.61
N ILE A 915 68.90 8.42 -26.01
CA ILE A 915 68.30 7.33 -26.78
C ILE A 915 68.39 6.05 -25.94
N VAL A 916 67.25 5.42 -25.69
CA VAL A 916 67.15 4.10 -25.07
C VAL A 916 67.12 3.06 -26.19
N LEU A 917 68.05 2.09 -26.13
CA LEU A 917 68.43 1.16 -27.20
C LEU A 917 68.36 -0.31 -26.78
#